data_AF-A0A957H428-F1
#
_entry.id   AF-A0A957H428-F1
#
_cell.length_a   1.000
_cell.length_b   1.000
_cell.length_c   1.000
_cell.angle_alpha   90.00
_cell.angle_beta   90.00
_cell.angle_gamma   90.00
#
_symmetry.space_group_name_H-M   'P 1'
#
loop_
_entity.id
_entity.type
_entity.pdbx_description
1 polymer ?
#
loop_
_entity_poly.entity_id
_entity_poly.type
_entity_poly.pdbx_seq_one_letter_code
_entity_poly.pdbx_strand_id
1 'polypeptide(L)'
;MIREIITPQTDLGGLCYPFLPAEWGWQILVHELNQQAIYAHDQEFGEPTMRIVKDGSVIDIHVPGMNLAEFSLFSGIHVREASFKACKRLSRAIARREYAAFFYDEDEVAIRYDASLDPVVWDGAGRMSLAFLKRHVARLRESAQISSRTAARLLRTRRFEITIMTAAGQEKGHVVVAEQMTDTDFLFPAGSTKPEVTLENGQVYVALQSVKANAAMRLDIQSLINLYPFFKPEMLWAWAEAEGEFFLDSIRTGRVHQLFERISGVHSADDLESVRDWYLTDFVASGGDLRWFAHTIRAAGRQHLKRIGSNQEKLRFPCPGARYYILPAGVGGGTIGAGEVLLDKAYATAWVNDEDWTDWLAGVLGGADGDDAVWVFPFRDYDKSDKYLVWRSPNQVGEYAVLRPAAGSDPAGVTTGTGLAGEAAGGVRSFVARMDSRLLPPRIDTQSIQYGTLPAAARTEQAAYSIPALWPTIGQVEANLGLLGGYCNALMLIKALCQTVPSRLPASLEQVIDATVRDGRDLAPVRDWITRVAGYIARTVDAVPACIAERLLVSLSGAEQRQITVSQPIWDEATGRFLPGSADCPDKAHWLDKLTALMETHRLNYLTHLETLAAEAQPPLALFAAGQEMMLLGSQLRQCWNFSLATSRQEAVDDEAFALARTAVEAQLADLGSELRAPALLGAAAHVYSVGLTPGQAAGDACLWQTGDIDPVSGRRLASTAVWFLDALRQAGILAEPVWDEGSPLLKWHPGATVPVMAVALNGVWFNYRRAWAACKGQPMPATMGEIPAGVRRQVKAQVASLARSQWLGKLLTFQKGDDERLAALTEAGQLFGFVPRELEQRLVPGYPYRLLWSEA
;
A
#
# COMPACT_ATOMS: atom_id res chain seq x y z
N MET A 1 21.17 17.66 -10.91
CA MET A 1 20.40 17.68 -9.67
C MET A 1 20.41 16.27 -9.13
N ILE A 2 21.04 16.11 -7.97
CA ILE A 2 21.09 14.83 -7.27
C ILE A 2 19.66 14.56 -6.77
N ARG A 3 19.15 13.36 -7.04
CA ARG A 3 17.82 12.92 -6.58
C ARG A 3 17.88 12.30 -5.19
N GLU A 4 18.96 11.60 -4.88
CA GLU A 4 19.13 10.85 -3.63
C GLU A 4 20.62 10.75 -3.26
N ILE A 5 20.91 10.84 -1.95
CA ILE A 5 22.23 10.60 -1.36
C ILE A 5 22.04 9.55 -0.26
N ILE A 6 22.80 8.46 -0.33
CA ILE A 6 22.77 7.37 0.65
C ILE A 6 24.16 7.21 1.24
N THR A 7 24.26 7.13 2.56
CA THR A 7 25.51 6.96 3.31
C THR A 7 25.37 5.81 4.32
N PRO A 8 26.47 5.36 4.98
CA PRO A 8 26.40 4.38 6.06
C PRO A 8 25.50 4.78 7.23
N GLN A 9 25.23 6.07 7.40
CA GLN A 9 24.37 6.61 8.46
C GLN A 9 22.91 6.74 8.02
N THR A 10 22.61 6.57 6.73
CA THR A 10 21.23 6.50 6.25
C THR A 10 20.56 5.32 6.92
N ASP A 11 19.42 5.56 7.58
CA ASP A 11 18.63 4.47 8.13
C ASP A 11 17.95 3.72 6.97
N LEU A 12 18.33 2.46 6.80
CA LEU A 12 17.89 1.63 5.70
C LEU A 12 16.70 0.73 6.07
N GLY A 13 16.06 0.95 7.22
CA GLY A 13 14.99 0.07 7.68
C GLY A 13 15.50 -1.36 7.82
N GLY A 14 16.68 -1.47 8.41
CA GLY A 14 17.39 -2.73 8.62
C GLY A 14 18.01 -3.37 7.38
N LEU A 15 17.82 -2.82 6.19
CA LEU A 15 18.56 -3.28 5.03
C LEU A 15 20.05 -2.90 5.19
N CYS A 16 20.95 -3.67 4.58
CA CYS A 16 22.36 -3.30 4.52
C CYS A 16 22.88 -3.43 3.08
N TYR A 17 24.04 -2.83 2.83
CA TYR A 17 24.82 -3.00 1.60
C TYR A 17 25.94 -4.00 1.86
N PRO A 18 25.80 -5.29 1.49
CA PRO A 18 26.72 -6.34 1.94
C PRO A 18 28.16 -6.17 1.44
N PHE A 19 28.34 -5.44 0.34
CA PHE A 19 29.64 -5.15 -0.27
C PHE A 19 30.16 -3.74 0.04
N LEU A 20 29.46 -2.98 0.88
CA LEU A 20 29.85 -1.64 1.30
C LEU A 20 29.81 -1.56 2.84
N PRO A 21 30.86 -2.03 3.53
CA PRO A 21 30.97 -1.95 4.98
C PRO A 21 30.89 -0.50 5.47
N ALA A 22 30.19 -0.27 6.59
CA ALA A 22 29.91 1.08 7.09
C ALA A 22 31.20 1.85 7.45
N GLU A 23 32.23 1.13 7.90
CA GLU A 23 33.55 1.65 8.25
C GLU A 23 34.31 2.27 7.07
N TRP A 24 33.90 1.98 5.82
CA TRP A 24 34.54 2.58 4.64
C TRP A 24 34.07 4.01 4.37
N GLY A 25 33.04 4.52 5.06
CA GLY A 25 32.58 5.91 4.89
C GLY A 25 32.07 6.20 3.48
N TRP A 26 31.51 5.21 2.79
CA TRP A 26 31.07 5.31 1.41
C TRP A 26 29.88 6.28 1.22
N GLN A 27 29.62 6.66 -0.03
CA GLN A 27 28.43 7.42 -0.42
C GLN A 27 27.89 6.89 -1.75
N ILE A 28 26.58 6.83 -1.89
CA ILE A 28 25.89 6.49 -3.14
C ILE A 28 25.08 7.71 -3.57
N LEU A 29 25.31 8.19 -4.79
CA LEU A 29 24.63 9.32 -5.38
C LEU A 29 23.76 8.84 -6.54
N VAL A 30 22.48 9.18 -6.52
CA VAL A 30 21.57 8.88 -7.63
C VAL A 30 21.21 10.18 -8.35
N HIS A 31 21.44 10.24 -9.65
CA HIS A 31 21.14 11.42 -10.47
C HIS A 31 20.62 11.06 -11.88
N GLU A 32 20.11 12.07 -12.59
CA GLU A 32 19.56 11.92 -13.94
C GLU A 32 20.68 11.66 -14.98
N LEU A 33 20.34 10.93 -16.05
CA LEU A 33 21.27 10.54 -17.13
C LEU A 33 21.96 11.72 -17.81
N ASN A 34 21.24 12.83 -17.99
CA ASN A 34 21.66 14.00 -18.76
C ASN A 34 22.36 15.08 -17.92
N GLN A 35 22.58 14.81 -16.64
CA GLN A 35 23.23 15.73 -15.73
C GLN A 35 24.54 15.10 -15.26
N GLN A 36 25.67 15.72 -15.59
CA GLN A 36 26.87 15.53 -14.78
C GLN A 36 26.50 15.98 -13.37
N ALA A 37 26.71 15.13 -12.37
CA ALA A 37 26.57 15.52 -10.99
C ALA A 37 27.45 16.75 -10.75
N ILE A 38 26.82 17.92 -10.57
CA ILE A 38 27.50 19.09 -10.04
C ILE A 38 27.59 18.80 -8.54
N TYR A 39 28.75 18.31 -8.11
CA TYR A 39 29.08 18.06 -6.71
C TYR A 39 29.12 19.41 -5.98
N ALA A 40 27.95 19.92 -5.60
CA ALA A 40 27.81 21.22 -4.96
C ALA A 40 28.30 21.21 -3.51
N HIS A 41 28.54 20.04 -2.94
CA HIS A 41 29.13 19.83 -1.63
C HIS A 41 30.40 18.99 -1.76
N ASP A 42 31.53 19.65 -1.49
CA ASP A 42 32.90 19.17 -1.34
C ASP A 42 33.68 18.76 -2.59
N GLN A 43 34.74 19.54 -2.84
CA GLN A 43 35.89 19.22 -3.69
C GLN A 43 36.68 17.98 -3.22
N GLU A 44 36.19 17.24 -2.21
CA GLU A 44 36.87 16.07 -1.61
C GLU A 44 36.59 14.75 -2.34
N PHE A 45 35.44 14.61 -3.02
CA PHE A 45 35.09 13.37 -3.72
C PHE A 45 35.40 13.52 -5.20
N GLY A 46 36.56 13.00 -5.64
CA GLY A 46 36.98 13.00 -7.05
C GLY A 46 36.09 12.17 -7.99
N GLU A 47 36.69 11.44 -8.94
CA GLU A 47 35.94 10.51 -9.80
C GLU A 47 35.30 9.40 -8.93
N PRO A 48 34.05 8.95 -9.21
CA PRO A 48 33.44 7.86 -8.46
C PRO A 48 34.29 6.59 -8.53
N THR A 49 34.25 5.79 -7.46
CA THR A 49 34.88 4.46 -7.43
C THR A 49 34.23 3.55 -8.48
N MET A 50 32.92 3.66 -8.65
CA MET A 50 32.16 2.88 -9.62
C MET A 50 30.88 3.60 -10.06
N ARG A 51 30.40 3.32 -11.28
CA ARG A 51 29.19 3.91 -11.87
C ARG A 51 28.27 2.81 -12.40
N ILE A 52 26.99 2.93 -12.10
CA ILE A 52 25.95 2.00 -12.55
C ILE A 52 24.87 2.80 -13.27
N VAL A 53 24.40 2.27 -14.41
CA VAL A 53 23.25 2.83 -15.12
C VAL A 53 22.04 1.93 -14.88
N LYS A 54 20.96 2.48 -14.33
CA LYS A 54 19.76 1.71 -13.98
C LYS A 54 18.52 2.59 -13.95
N ASP A 55 17.40 2.08 -14.45
CA ASP A 55 16.07 2.69 -14.30
C ASP A 55 16.01 4.18 -14.69
N GLY A 56 16.67 4.54 -15.79
CA GLY A 56 16.71 5.93 -16.27
C GLY A 56 17.55 6.88 -15.41
N SER A 57 18.41 6.34 -14.55
CA SER A 57 19.27 7.09 -13.62
C SER A 57 20.71 6.57 -13.68
N VAL A 58 21.64 7.41 -13.22
CA VAL A 58 23.03 7.06 -12.93
C VAL A 58 23.17 6.94 -11.42
N ILE A 59 23.85 5.88 -10.98
CA ILE A 59 24.17 5.60 -9.58
C ILE A 59 25.69 5.60 -9.47
N ASP A 60 26.22 6.61 -8.81
CA ASP A 60 27.65 6.75 -8.53
C ASP A 60 27.95 6.29 -7.11
N ILE A 61 28.94 5.42 -6.98
CA ILE A 61 29.42 4.89 -5.70
C ILE A 61 30.79 5.49 -5.44
N HIS A 62 30.91 6.20 -4.33
CA HIS A 62 32.14 6.77 -3.84
C HIS A 62 32.59 6.03 -2.59
N VAL A 63 33.80 5.48 -2.63
CA VAL A 63 34.49 4.95 -1.46
C VAL A 63 35.75 5.78 -1.26
N PRO A 64 35.86 6.57 -0.17
CA PRO A 64 36.99 7.45 0.08
C PRO A 64 38.34 6.75 -0.10
N GLY A 65 39.19 7.33 -0.95
CA GLY A 65 40.55 6.85 -1.21
C GLY A 65 40.63 5.54 -2.00
N MET A 66 39.53 5.04 -2.58
CA MET A 66 39.52 3.83 -3.41
C MET A 66 39.10 4.13 -4.85
N ASN A 67 39.95 3.77 -5.80
CA ASN A 67 39.56 3.61 -7.20
C ASN A 67 38.91 2.25 -7.46
N LEU A 68 38.43 2.01 -8.67
CA LEU A 68 37.80 0.75 -9.06
C LEU A 68 38.68 -0.48 -8.78
N ALA A 69 39.97 -0.43 -9.11
CA ALA A 69 40.87 -1.58 -8.95
C ALA A 69 41.07 -1.93 -7.47
N GLU A 70 41.21 -0.92 -6.62
CA GLU A 70 41.30 -1.08 -5.16
C GLU A 70 39.98 -1.63 -4.61
N PHE A 71 38.84 -1.09 -5.05
CA PHE A 71 37.53 -1.60 -4.64
C PHE A 71 37.31 -3.06 -5.04
N SER A 72 37.67 -3.45 -6.27
CA SER A 72 37.56 -4.84 -6.72
C SER A 72 38.45 -5.76 -5.90
N LEU A 73 39.66 -5.32 -5.54
CA LEU A 73 40.58 -6.09 -4.69
C LEU A 73 40.01 -6.33 -3.28
N PHE A 74 39.38 -5.32 -2.68
CA PHE A 74 38.83 -5.43 -1.32
C PHE A 74 37.47 -6.13 -1.27
N SER A 75 36.58 -5.84 -2.20
CA SER A 75 35.22 -6.41 -2.25
C SER A 75 35.16 -7.78 -2.91
N GLY A 76 36.17 -8.12 -3.74
CA GLY A 76 36.15 -9.27 -4.63
C GLY A 76 35.23 -9.10 -5.84
N ILE A 77 34.50 -8.00 -5.99
CA ILE A 77 33.60 -7.78 -7.12
C ILE A 77 34.42 -7.44 -8.36
N HIS A 78 34.24 -8.21 -9.43
CA HIS A 78 34.79 -7.90 -10.74
C HIS A 78 33.68 -7.75 -11.78
N VAL A 79 33.77 -6.68 -12.57
CA VAL A 79 32.82 -6.37 -13.66
C VAL A 79 33.55 -6.54 -14.97
N ARG A 80 33.08 -7.46 -15.82
CA ARG A 80 33.83 -7.83 -17.03
C ARG A 80 33.73 -6.80 -18.15
N GLU A 81 32.56 -6.19 -18.31
CA GLU A 81 32.24 -5.35 -19.46
C GLU A 81 31.45 -4.09 -19.07
N ALA A 82 31.60 -3.02 -19.86
CA ALA A 82 30.84 -1.77 -19.70
C ALA A 82 29.46 -1.84 -20.37
N SER A 83 28.66 -2.88 -20.08
CA SER A 83 27.37 -3.11 -20.73
C SER A 83 26.17 -2.81 -19.81
N PHE A 84 25.00 -2.61 -20.43
CA PHE A 84 23.73 -2.49 -19.70
C PHE A 84 23.45 -3.74 -18.85
N LYS A 85 23.75 -4.93 -19.39
CA LYS A 85 23.60 -6.20 -18.70
C LYS A 85 24.50 -6.26 -17.46
N ALA A 86 25.75 -5.84 -17.55
CA ALA A 86 26.66 -5.75 -16.42
C ALA A 86 26.18 -4.76 -15.36
N CYS A 87 25.76 -3.55 -15.74
CA CYS A 87 25.18 -2.58 -14.80
C CYS A 87 23.94 -3.13 -14.07
N LYS A 88 23.03 -3.79 -14.79
CA LYS A 88 21.86 -4.44 -14.18
C LYS A 88 22.26 -5.50 -13.16
N ARG A 89 23.26 -6.34 -13.47
CA ARG A 89 23.76 -7.40 -12.58
C ARG A 89 24.47 -6.84 -11.36
N LEU A 90 25.33 -5.85 -11.57
CA LEU A 90 26.06 -5.14 -10.53
C LEU A 90 25.11 -4.40 -9.57
N SER A 91 24.09 -3.73 -10.10
CA SER A 91 23.08 -3.04 -9.29
C SER A 91 22.35 -3.97 -8.32
N ARG A 92 22.24 -5.26 -8.66
CA ARG A 92 21.59 -6.28 -7.83
C ARG A 92 22.54 -6.89 -6.81
N ALA A 93 23.84 -6.93 -7.11
CA ALA A 93 24.88 -7.33 -6.18
C ALA A 93 25.03 -6.28 -5.05
N ILE A 94 25.06 -5.01 -5.43
CA ILE A 94 25.19 -3.86 -4.51
C ILE A 94 23.81 -3.27 -4.16
N ALA A 95 22.73 -3.99 -4.41
CA ALA A 95 21.43 -3.58 -3.92
C ALA A 95 21.43 -3.72 -2.38
N ARG A 96 20.74 -2.81 -1.70
CA ARG A 96 20.33 -3.04 -0.31
C ARG A 96 19.54 -4.35 -0.22
N ARG A 97 19.88 -5.24 0.71
CA ARG A 97 19.22 -6.55 0.86
C ARG A 97 18.63 -6.71 2.26
N GLU A 98 17.55 -7.48 2.33
CA GLU A 98 17.03 -8.02 3.59
C GLU A 98 18.10 -8.89 4.27
N TYR A 99 18.00 -8.99 5.59
CA TYR A 99 18.91 -9.64 6.53
C TYR A 99 19.24 -11.13 6.32
N ALA A 100 18.98 -11.73 5.16
CA ALA A 100 19.32 -13.13 4.87
C ALA A 100 20.39 -13.26 3.78
N ALA A 101 21.49 -12.52 3.97
CA ALA A 101 22.67 -12.56 3.10
C ALA A 101 23.91 -12.95 3.90
N PHE A 102 24.74 -13.85 3.38
CA PHE A 102 25.95 -14.32 4.09
C PHE A 102 27.06 -14.71 3.11
N PHE A 103 28.31 -14.57 3.55
CA PHE A 103 29.52 -14.96 2.81
C PHE A 103 30.04 -16.29 3.36
N TYR A 104 30.24 -17.26 2.48
CA TYR A 104 30.74 -18.59 2.78
C TYR A 104 32.13 -18.79 2.17
N ASP A 105 32.93 -19.68 2.75
CA ASP A 105 34.08 -20.21 2.02
C ASP A 105 33.59 -21.13 0.88
N GLU A 106 34.36 -21.23 -0.20
CA GLU A 106 33.92 -21.90 -1.44
C GLU A 106 33.54 -23.38 -1.25
N ASP A 107 34.18 -24.08 -0.32
CA ASP A 107 33.92 -25.48 0.00
C ASP A 107 32.70 -25.70 0.92
N GLU A 108 32.13 -24.64 1.48
CA GLU A 108 30.98 -24.72 2.39
C GLU A 108 29.61 -24.72 1.67
N VAL A 109 29.59 -24.41 0.38
CA VAL A 109 28.37 -24.34 -0.46
C VAL A 109 28.55 -25.19 -1.70
N ALA A 110 27.84 -26.33 -1.74
CA ALA A 110 27.91 -27.22 -2.90
C ALA A 110 26.87 -26.81 -3.97
N ILE A 111 27.34 -26.29 -5.12
CA ILE A 111 26.48 -25.93 -6.26
C ILE A 111 26.69 -26.92 -7.39
N ARG A 112 25.62 -27.56 -7.86
CA ARG A 112 25.64 -28.48 -9.01
C ARG A 112 24.95 -27.86 -10.23
N TYR A 113 25.65 -27.90 -11.35
CA TYR A 113 25.11 -27.57 -12.67
C TYR A 113 24.87 -28.86 -13.46
N ASP A 114 23.63 -29.12 -13.84
CA ASP A 114 23.26 -30.38 -14.48
C ASP A 114 22.81 -30.15 -15.93
N ALA A 115 23.53 -30.75 -16.87
CA ALA A 115 23.27 -30.64 -18.30
C ALA A 115 22.08 -31.47 -18.79
N SER A 116 21.53 -32.35 -17.94
CA SER A 116 20.32 -33.12 -18.24
C SER A 116 19.02 -32.36 -17.97
N LEU A 117 19.09 -31.22 -17.28
CA LEU A 117 17.93 -30.37 -17.05
C LEU A 117 17.60 -29.57 -18.30
N ASP A 118 16.32 -29.56 -18.68
CA ASP A 118 15.85 -28.77 -19.81
C ASP A 118 15.99 -27.26 -19.49
N PRO A 119 16.79 -26.51 -20.25
CA PRO A 119 17.05 -25.09 -19.97
C PRO A 119 15.82 -24.20 -20.13
N VAL A 120 14.79 -24.62 -20.88
CA VAL A 120 13.53 -23.87 -21.05
C VAL A 120 12.61 -24.06 -19.85
N VAL A 121 12.51 -25.30 -19.37
CA VAL A 121 11.71 -25.66 -18.18
C VAL A 121 12.30 -25.03 -16.91
N TRP A 122 13.63 -24.91 -16.86
CA TRP A 122 14.36 -24.39 -15.70
C TRP A 122 14.81 -22.94 -15.85
N ASP A 123 14.36 -22.21 -16.88
CA ASP A 123 14.75 -20.81 -17.05
C ASP A 123 14.25 -19.97 -15.86
N GLY A 124 15.13 -19.15 -15.29
CA GLY A 124 14.85 -18.40 -14.06
C GLY A 124 14.62 -19.24 -12.80
N ALA A 125 14.89 -20.56 -12.82
CA ALA A 125 14.53 -21.47 -11.74
C ALA A 125 15.66 -22.42 -11.27
N GLY A 126 15.57 -22.90 -10.03
CA GLY A 126 16.47 -23.89 -9.46
C GLY A 126 15.90 -24.58 -8.21
N ARG A 127 16.72 -25.43 -7.58
CA ARG A 127 16.38 -26.05 -6.28
C ARG A 127 17.42 -25.71 -5.22
N MET A 128 16.96 -25.64 -3.98
CA MET A 128 17.78 -25.48 -2.79
C MET A 128 17.46 -26.57 -1.77
N SER A 129 18.49 -27.14 -1.14
CA SER A 129 18.28 -28.18 -0.13
C SER A 129 17.74 -27.58 1.17
N LEU A 130 16.79 -28.28 1.81
CA LEU A 130 16.32 -27.90 3.14
C LEU A 130 17.47 -27.94 4.18
N ALA A 131 18.45 -28.82 3.98
CA ALA A 131 19.64 -28.89 4.81
C ALA A 131 20.46 -27.58 4.74
N PHE A 132 20.72 -27.06 3.55
CA PHE A 132 21.38 -25.78 3.37
C PHE A 132 20.60 -24.65 4.04
N LEU A 133 19.29 -24.55 3.78
CA LEU A 133 18.46 -23.51 4.37
C LEU A 133 18.54 -23.50 5.90
N LYS A 134 18.53 -24.68 6.54
CA LYS A 134 18.71 -24.81 7.99
C LYS A 134 20.09 -24.32 8.45
N ARG A 135 21.16 -24.68 7.74
CA ARG A 135 22.53 -24.20 8.04
C ARG A 135 22.64 -22.70 7.87
N HIS A 136 22.11 -22.16 6.77
CA HIS A 136 22.12 -20.72 6.46
C HIS A 136 21.39 -19.91 7.54
N VAL A 137 20.18 -20.33 7.91
CA VAL A 137 19.42 -19.69 9.00
C VAL A 137 20.14 -19.78 10.34
N ALA A 138 20.81 -20.90 10.65
CA ALA A 138 21.61 -21.03 11.87
C ALA A 138 22.76 -20.02 11.91
N ARG A 139 23.54 -19.90 10.82
CA ARG A 139 24.63 -18.92 10.74
C ARG A 139 24.16 -17.49 10.90
N LEU A 140 23.07 -17.12 10.23
CA LEU A 140 22.48 -15.77 10.35
C LEU A 140 22.04 -15.46 11.79
N ARG A 141 21.60 -16.46 12.56
CA ARG A 141 21.26 -16.28 13.98
C ARG A 141 22.51 -16.15 14.84
N GLU A 142 23.53 -16.98 14.59
CA GLU A 142 24.81 -16.94 15.31
C GLU A 142 25.54 -15.61 15.11
N SER A 143 25.43 -15.01 13.93
CA SER A 143 25.96 -13.68 13.62
C SER A 143 25.04 -12.52 14.05
N ALA A 144 23.93 -12.82 14.74
CA ALA A 144 22.91 -11.86 15.16
C ALA A 144 22.33 -10.99 14.02
N GLN A 145 22.40 -11.47 12.76
CA GLN A 145 21.83 -10.77 11.60
C GLN A 145 20.31 -10.91 11.54
N ILE A 146 19.74 -12.00 12.07
CA ILE A 146 18.29 -12.22 12.08
C ILE A 146 17.74 -12.54 13.47
N SER A 147 16.49 -12.14 13.69
CA SER A 147 15.72 -12.52 14.87
C SER A 147 15.28 -13.99 14.83
N SER A 148 14.93 -14.57 15.99
CA SER A 148 14.31 -15.91 16.07
C SER A 148 13.03 -16.02 15.24
N ARG A 149 12.28 -14.91 15.09
CA ARG A 149 11.06 -14.84 14.29
C ARG A 149 11.36 -14.91 12.79
N THR A 150 12.32 -14.10 12.33
CA THR A 150 12.78 -14.11 10.93
C THR A 150 13.32 -15.48 10.56
N ALA A 151 14.06 -16.13 11.47
CA ALA A 151 14.52 -17.51 11.30
C ALA A 151 13.35 -18.50 11.13
N ALA A 152 12.34 -18.46 12.00
CA ALA A 152 11.17 -19.34 11.90
C ALA A 152 10.38 -19.12 10.59
N ARG A 153 10.31 -17.86 10.11
CA ARG A 153 9.72 -17.52 8.81
C ARG A 153 10.50 -18.15 7.66
N LEU A 154 11.81 -17.91 7.58
CA LEU A 154 12.67 -18.45 6.53
C LEU A 154 12.54 -19.98 6.46
N LEU A 155 12.54 -20.67 7.61
CA LEU A 155 12.41 -22.13 7.66
C LEU A 155 11.04 -22.68 7.21
N ARG A 156 9.98 -21.85 7.20
CA ARG A 156 8.65 -22.24 6.68
C ARG A 156 8.48 -21.90 5.20
N THR A 157 9.26 -20.96 4.68
CA THR A 157 9.23 -20.56 3.28
C THR A 157 9.75 -21.70 2.39
N ARG A 158 9.00 -22.02 1.33
CA ARG A 158 9.35 -23.09 0.39
C ARG A 158 9.86 -22.59 -0.97
N ARG A 159 9.89 -21.27 -1.19
CA ARG A 159 10.40 -20.65 -2.41
C ARG A 159 11.11 -19.33 -2.09
N PHE A 160 12.28 -19.12 -2.71
CA PHE A 160 13.10 -17.94 -2.49
C PHE A 160 13.53 -17.33 -3.81
N GLU A 161 13.50 -16.00 -3.91
CA GLU A 161 14.33 -15.28 -4.88
C GLU A 161 15.76 -15.32 -4.34
N ILE A 162 16.71 -15.63 -5.21
CA ILE A 162 18.11 -15.76 -4.82
C ILE A 162 19.02 -14.81 -5.56
N THR A 163 20.14 -14.53 -4.92
CA THR A 163 21.34 -14.03 -5.59
C THR A 163 22.52 -14.79 -5.02
N ILE A 164 23.19 -15.59 -5.84
CA ILE A 164 24.42 -16.28 -5.48
C ILE A 164 25.53 -15.71 -6.34
N MET A 165 26.67 -15.35 -5.73
CA MET A 165 27.84 -14.89 -6.47
C MET A 165 29.05 -15.78 -6.15
N THR A 166 29.75 -16.17 -7.20
CA THR A 166 30.96 -17.01 -7.18
C THR A 166 31.99 -16.43 -8.16
N ALA A 167 33.19 -17.02 -8.23
CA ALA A 167 34.18 -16.67 -9.24
C ALA A 167 33.70 -16.96 -10.68
N ALA A 168 32.75 -17.88 -10.86
CA ALA A 168 32.16 -18.19 -12.17
C ALA A 168 31.14 -17.14 -12.64
N GLY A 169 30.48 -16.45 -11.70
CA GLY A 169 29.49 -15.42 -12.00
C GLY A 169 28.34 -15.38 -11.00
N GLN A 170 27.17 -14.98 -11.47
CA GLN A 170 25.97 -14.82 -10.66
C GLN A 170 24.88 -15.83 -11.05
N GLU A 171 24.34 -16.54 -10.06
CA GLU A 171 23.03 -17.18 -10.17
C GLU A 171 21.94 -16.22 -9.69
N LYS A 172 20.86 -16.14 -10.47
CA LYS A 172 19.68 -15.37 -10.12
C LYS A 172 18.45 -16.08 -10.68
N GLY A 173 17.41 -16.06 -9.89
CA GLY A 173 16.09 -16.55 -10.23
C GLY A 173 15.41 -16.96 -8.94
N HIS A 174 14.47 -17.88 -9.06
CA HIS A 174 13.79 -18.48 -7.93
C HIS A 174 14.31 -19.89 -7.67
N VAL A 175 14.49 -20.25 -6.39
CA VAL A 175 14.72 -21.63 -5.99
C VAL A 175 13.56 -22.16 -5.18
N VAL A 176 13.21 -23.42 -5.43
CA VAL A 176 12.24 -24.16 -4.60
C VAL A 176 12.98 -25.05 -3.61
N VAL A 177 12.50 -25.10 -2.37
CA VAL A 177 13.11 -25.88 -1.30
C VAL A 177 12.75 -27.34 -1.49
N ALA A 178 13.77 -28.17 -1.75
CA ALA A 178 13.64 -29.62 -1.83
C ALA A 178 14.04 -30.27 -0.51
N GLU A 179 13.24 -31.23 -0.05
CA GLU A 179 13.50 -31.94 1.20
C GLU A 179 14.63 -32.96 1.07
N GLN A 180 14.81 -33.51 -0.14
CA GLN A 180 15.84 -34.48 -0.46
C GLN A 180 16.69 -33.97 -1.63
N MET A 181 17.95 -33.69 -1.36
CA MET A 181 19.01 -33.44 -2.33
C MET A 181 20.27 -34.13 -1.80
N THR A 182 20.97 -34.86 -2.66
CA THR A 182 22.16 -35.64 -2.27
C THR A 182 23.41 -34.87 -2.68
N ASP A 183 24.32 -34.64 -1.73
CA ASP A 183 25.64 -34.03 -1.93
C ASP A 183 25.65 -32.66 -2.64
N THR A 184 24.54 -31.92 -2.61
CA THR A 184 24.47 -30.58 -3.19
C THR A 184 23.48 -29.70 -2.43
N ASP A 185 23.80 -28.43 -2.30
CA ASP A 185 22.97 -27.41 -1.68
C ASP A 185 22.08 -26.70 -2.69
N PHE A 186 22.59 -26.48 -3.91
CA PHE A 186 21.86 -25.85 -5.00
C PHE A 186 21.99 -26.65 -6.30
N LEU A 187 20.89 -26.72 -7.05
CA LEU A 187 20.83 -27.36 -8.37
C LEU A 187 20.29 -26.38 -9.41
N PHE A 188 21.07 -26.18 -10.47
CA PHE A 188 20.73 -25.34 -11.62
C PHE A 188 20.99 -26.08 -12.94
N PRO A 189 20.33 -25.68 -14.05
CA PRO A 189 20.69 -26.19 -15.37
C PRO A 189 22.09 -25.72 -15.77
N ALA A 190 22.83 -26.55 -16.51
CA ALA A 190 24.14 -26.15 -17.02
C ALA A 190 24.04 -24.90 -17.91
N GLY A 191 24.93 -23.92 -17.67
CA GLY A 191 24.95 -22.66 -18.42
C GLY A 191 23.98 -21.58 -17.90
N SER A 192 23.33 -21.78 -16.75
CA SER A 192 22.50 -20.75 -16.11
C SER A 192 23.30 -19.54 -15.64
N THR A 193 24.56 -19.76 -15.23
CA THR A 193 25.45 -18.76 -14.63
C THR A 193 25.64 -17.55 -15.51
N LYS A 194 25.45 -16.36 -14.93
CA LYS A 194 25.58 -15.08 -15.61
C LYS A 194 26.97 -14.49 -15.32
N PRO A 195 27.89 -14.44 -16.29
CA PRO A 195 29.32 -14.19 -16.04
C PRO A 195 29.68 -12.70 -15.98
N GLU A 196 28.74 -11.77 -16.18
CA GLU A 196 29.06 -10.34 -16.34
C GLU A 196 29.65 -9.71 -15.08
N VAL A 197 29.29 -10.25 -13.92
CA VAL A 197 29.80 -9.83 -12.60
C VAL A 197 30.19 -11.08 -11.81
N THR A 198 31.42 -11.12 -11.33
CA THR A 198 32.02 -12.25 -10.58
C THR A 198 32.42 -11.82 -9.17
N LEU A 199 32.61 -12.80 -8.29
CA LEU A 199 33.16 -12.65 -6.95
C LEU A 199 34.48 -13.45 -6.85
N GLU A 200 35.63 -12.78 -6.89
CA GLU A 200 36.96 -13.38 -7.04
C GLU A 200 37.81 -13.23 -5.76
N ASN A 201 37.19 -13.37 -4.59
CA ASN A 201 37.86 -13.34 -3.28
C ASN A 201 37.92 -14.71 -2.58
N GLY A 202 37.60 -15.79 -3.28
CA GLY A 202 37.54 -17.15 -2.71
C GLY A 202 36.30 -17.45 -1.87
N GLN A 203 35.30 -16.55 -1.88
CA GLN A 203 34.05 -16.72 -1.14
C GLN A 203 32.86 -16.94 -2.08
N VAL A 204 31.78 -17.47 -1.49
CA VAL A 204 30.45 -17.56 -2.10
C VAL A 204 29.50 -16.67 -1.33
N TYR A 205 28.95 -15.67 -2.01
CA TYR A 205 27.90 -14.83 -1.44
C TYR A 205 26.54 -15.44 -1.74
N VAL A 206 25.70 -15.61 -0.72
CA VAL A 206 24.33 -16.12 -0.87
C VAL A 206 23.36 -15.16 -0.21
N ALA A 207 22.38 -14.67 -0.97
CA ALA A 207 21.26 -13.89 -0.46
C ALA A 207 19.92 -14.55 -0.80
N LEU A 208 19.04 -14.67 0.20
CA LEU A 208 17.72 -15.29 0.09
C LEU A 208 16.62 -14.28 0.41
N GLN A 209 15.61 -14.17 -0.46
CA GLN A 209 14.41 -13.38 -0.21
C GLN A 209 13.17 -14.25 -0.31
N SER A 210 12.35 -14.29 0.75
CA SER A 210 11.15 -15.14 0.76
C SER A 210 10.13 -14.71 -0.30
N VAL A 211 9.67 -15.66 -1.10
CA VAL A 211 8.63 -15.43 -2.10
C VAL A 211 7.26 -15.80 -1.50
N LYS A 212 6.24 -14.96 -1.73
CA LYS A 212 4.88 -15.15 -1.22
C LYS A 212 3.85 -14.94 -2.33
N ALA A 213 2.78 -15.72 -2.30
CA ALA A 213 1.60 -15.46 -3.11
C ALA A 213 0.84 -14.27 -2.50
N ASN A 214 0.13 -13.52 -3.34
CA ASN A 214 -0.67 -12.39 -2.90
C ASN A 214 -2.15 -12.64 -3.21
N ALA A 215 -2.99 -12.76 -2.19
CA ALA A 215 -4.43 -12.97 -2.36
C ALA A 215 -5.23 -11.69 -2.66
N ALA A 216 -4.58 -10.52 -2.68
CA ALA A 216 -5.20 -9.24 -2.98
C ALA A 216 -4.90 -8.84 -4.44
N MET A 217 -5.67 -9.40 -5.36
CA MET A 217 -5.56 -9.05 -6.77
C MET A 217 -6.14 -7.66 -7.06
N ARG A 218 -5.41 -6.89 -7.88
CA ARG A 218 -5.87 -5.61 -8.41
C ARG A 218 -5.63 -5.55 -9.91
N LEU A 219 -6.70 -5.32 -10.66
CA LEU A 219 -6.60 -5.08 -12.10
C LEU A 219 -6.06 -3.68 -12.32
N ASP A 220 -4.85 -3.58 -12.85
CA ASP A 220 -4.34 -2.35 -13.41
C ASP A 220 -5.07 -2.00 -14.73
N ILE A 221 -5.00 -0.74 -15.14
CA ILE A 221 -5.69 -0.24 -16.33
C ILE A 221 -5.27 -0.96 -17.63
N GLN A 222 -4.02 -1.43 -17.74
CA GLN A 222 -3.54 -2.15 -18.93
C GLN A 222 -4.19 -3.54 -18.99
N SER A 223 -4.13 -4.31 -17.90
CA SER A 223 -4.82 -5.61 -17.80
C SER A 223 -6.32 -5.46 -18.07
N LEU A 224 -6.96 -4.43 -17.51
CA LEU A 224 -8.37 -4.13 -17.70
C LEU A 224 -8.71 -3.90 -19.20
N ILE A 225 -7.98 -3.02 -19.87
CA ILE A 225 -8.21 -2.70 -21.29
C ILE A 225 -7.95 -3.93 -22.17
N ASN A 226 -6.88 -4.68 -21.90
CA ASN A 226 -6.49 -5.83 -22.69
C ASN A 226 -7.48 -6.98 -22.56
N LEU A 227 -8.07 -7.18 -21.38
CA LEU A 227 -9.02 -8.25 -21.12
C LEU A 227 -10.49 -7.83 -21.37
N TYR A 228 -10.77 -6.56 -21.67
CA TYR A 228 -12.12 -6.12 -22.03
C TYR A 228 -12.60 -6.76 -23.37
N PRO A 229 -13.86 -7.26 -23.46
CA PRO A 229 -14.98 -7.11 -22.50
C PRO A 229 -15.19 -8.23 -21.48
N PHE A 230 -14.19 -9.07 -21.20
CA PHE A 230 -14.31 -10.11 -20.17
C PHE A 230 -14.61 -9.51 -18.79
N PHE A 231 -13.89 -8.45 -18.39
CA PHE A 231 -14.21 -7.65 -17.20
C PHE A 231 -15.05 -6.43 -17.59
N LYS A 232 -16.34 -6.46 -17.23
CA LYS A 232 -17.28 -5.39 -17.54
C LYS A 232 -17.31 -4.30 -16.46
N PRO A 233 -17.62 -3.03 -16.79
CA PRO A 233 -17.69 -1.95 -15.82
C PRO A 233 -18.57 -2.24 -14.59
N GLU A 234 -19.73 -2.86 -14.79
CA GLU A 234 -20.70 -3.15 -13.73
C GLU A 234 -20.15 -4.18 -12.74
N MET A 235 -19.36 -5.14 -13.22
CA MET A 235 -18.73 -6.15 -12.38
C MET A 235 -17.65 -5.55 -11.49
N LEU A 236 -16.79 -4.72 -12.09
CA LEU A 236 -15.72 -4.02 -11.37
C LEU A 236 -16.30 -3.09 -10.31
N TRP A 237 -17.42 -2.43 -10.64
CA TRP A 237 -18.16 -1.61 -9.69
C TRP A 237 -18.73 -2.43 -8.53
N ALA A 238 -19.39 -3.55 -8.81
CA ALA A 238 -19.93 -4.42 -7.76
C ALA A 238 -18.82 -4.95 -6.82
N TRP A 239 -17.63 -5.26 -7.35
CA TRP A 239 -16.50 -5.66 -6.52
C TRP A 239 -15.92 -4.52 -5.69
N ALA A 240 -15.87 -3.30 -6.24
CA ALA A 240 -15.49 -2.11 -5.48
C ALA A 240 -16.49 -1.81 -4.36
N GLU A 241 -17.80 -1.93 -4.62
CA GLU A 241 -18.84 -1.77 -3.61
C GLU A 241 -18.70 -2.80 -2.48
N ALA A 242 -18.59 -4.09 -2.83
CA ALA A 242 -18.42 -5.15 -1.84
C ALA A 242 -17.15 -4.98 -1.01
N GLU A 243 -16.05 -4.55 -1.63
CA GLU A 243 -14.80 -4.23 -0.92
C GLU A 243 -14.97 -3.04 0.05
N GLY A 244 -15.64 -1.97 -0.39
CA GLY A 244 -15.92 -0.80 0.44
C GLY A 244 -16.87 -1.10 1.61
N GLU A 245 -17.90 -1.92 1.39
CA GLU A 245 -18.82 -2.39 2.43
C GLU A 245 -18.10 -3.27 3.46
N PHE A 246 -17.30 -4.23 3.00
CA PHE A 246 -16.46 -5.05 3.89
C PHE A 246 -15.54 -4.18 4.74
N PHE A 247 -14.98 -3.12 4.14
CA PHE A 247 -14.11 -2.20 4.86
C PHE A 247 -14.84 -1.46 5.98
N LEU A 248 -15.99 -0.87 5.67
CA LEU A 248 -16.81 -0.13 6.62
C LEU A 248 -17.35 -1.05 7.72
N ASP A 249 -17.78 -2.27 7.37
CA ASP A 249 -18.26 -3.25 8.34
C ASP A 249 -17.16 -3.73 9.28
N SER A 250 -15.94 -3.93 8.76
CA SER A 250 -14.79 -4.29 9.59
C SER A 250 -14.46 -3.21 10.62
N ILE A 251 -14.61 -1.92 10.28
CA ILE A 251 -14.47 -0.83 11.25
C ILE A 251 -15.61 -0.90 12.27
N ARG A 252 -16.87 -0.97 11.83
CA ARG A 252 -18.06 -1.02 12.74
C ARG A 252 -17.97 -2.15 13.75
N THR A 253 -17.55 -3.33 13.30
CA THR A 253 -17.48 -4.55 14.11
C THR A 253 -16.17 -4.68 14.91
N GLY A 254 -15.23 -3.75 14.76
CA GLY A 254 -13.93 -3.80 15.43
C GLY A 254 -13.00 -4.90 14.90
N ARG A 255 -13.28 -5.48 13.72
CA ARG A 255 -12.45 -6.49 13.04
C ARG A 255 -11.28 -5.86 12.29
N VAL A 256 -10.65 -4.87 12.91
CA VAL A 256 -9.64 -4.01 12.30
C VAL A 256 -8.41 -4.80 11.84
N HIS A 257 -8.09 -5.93 12.49
CA HIS A 257 -7.03 -6.83 12.07
C HIS A 257 -7.17 -7.33 10.61
N GLN A 258 -8.40 -7.58 10.14
CA GLN A 258 -8.66 -7.99 8.75
C GLN A 258 -8.38 -6.84 7.76
N LEU A 259 -8.48 -5.59 8.23
CA LEU A 259 -8.16 -4.40 7.44
C LEU A 259 -6.66 -4.22 7.30
N PHE A 260 -5.86 -4.48 8.34
CA PHE A 260 -4.41 -4.25 8.29
C PHE A 260 -3.69 -5.24 7.37
N GLU A 261 -4.06 -6.52 7.39
CA GLU A 261 -3.57 -7.49 6.39
C GLU A 261 -3.81 -7.01 4.95
N ARG A 262 -4.88 -6.23 4.76
CA ARG A 262 -5.22 -5.64 3.46
C ARG A 262 -4.47 -4.33 3.23
N ILE A 263 -4.57 -3.33 4.11
CA ILE A 263 -4.13 -1.95 3.88
C ILE A 263 -2.61 -1.83 3.74
N SER A 264 -1.87 -2.44 4.64
CA SER A 264 -0.43 -2.19 4.74
C SER A 264 0.39 -3.20 3.96
N GLY A 265 -0.19 -4.31 3.47
CA GLY A 265 0.58 -5.42 2.88
C GLY A 265 1.62 -5.99 3.86
N VAL A 266 1.48 -5.64 5.15
CA VAL A 266 2.36 -6.05 6.23
C VAL A 266 1.98 -7.48 6.56
N HIS A 267 2.86 -8.38 6.17
CA HIS A 267 2.72 -9.80 6.42
C HIS A 267 3.77 -10.28 7.42
N SER A 268 4.66 -9.39 7.89
CA SER A 268 5.71 -9.70 8.85
C SER A 268 6.16 -8.48 9.67
N ALA A 269 6.94 -8.72 10.72
CA ALA A 269 7.59 -7.66 11.47
C ALA A 269 8.67 -6.92 10.66
N ASP A 270 9.21 -7.53 9.61
CA ASP A 270 10.27 -6.90 8.82
C ASP A 270 9.70 -5.86 7.84
N ASP A 271 8.40 -5.95 7.52
CA ASP A 271 7.66 -4.89 6.81
C ASP A 271 7.42 -3.66 7.71
N LEU A 272 7.70 -3.75 9.03
CA LEU A 272 7.34 -2.74 10.03
C LEU A 272 8.05 -1.41 9.87
N GLU A 273 9.32 -1.39 9.47
CA GLU A 273 10.05 -0.12 9.35
C GLU A 273 9.49 0.74 8.22
N SER A 274 8.97 0.12 7.16
CA SER A 274 8.23 0.82 6.10
C SER A 274 6.85 1.35 6.53
N VAL A 275 6.35 0.93 7.70
CA VAL A 275 5.00 1.20 8.22
C VAL A 275 5.03 2.07 9.48
N ARG A 276 6.20 2.30 10.08
CA ARG A 276 6.40 3.27 11.18
C ARG A 276 5.98 4.70 10.81
N ASP A 277 5.97 5.04 9.52
CA ASP A 277 5.43 6.30 9.01
C ASP A 277 3.90 6.39 9.04
N TRP A 278 3.20 5.30 9.38
CA TRP A 278 1.75 5.23 9.48
C TRP A 278 1.30 5.00 10.92
N TYR A 279 1.11 6.09 11.67
CA TYR A 279 0.68 6.12 13.07
C TYR A 279 -0.57 5.26 13.36
N LEU A 280 -1.42 4.99 12.37
CA LEU A 280 -2.59 4.12 12.54
C LEU A 280 -2.22 2.67 12.83
N THR A 281 -1.12 2.17 12.28
CA THR A 281 -0.66 0.80 12.58
C THR A 281 -0.21 0.70 14.01
N ASP A 282 0.55 1.69 14.48
CA ASP A 282 1.01 1.73 15.87
C ASP A 282 -0.17 1.87 16.83
N PHE A 283 -1.13 2.75 16.54
CA PHE A 283 -2.36 2.90 17.31
C PHE A 283 -3.08 1.56 17.50
N VAL A 284 -3.33 0.84 16.40
CA VAL A 284 -4.06 -0.43 16.43
C VAL A 284 -3.24 -1.56 17.07
N ALA A 285 -1.93 -1.61 16.79
CA ALA A 285 -1.01 -2.56 17.42
C ALA A 285 -0.89 -2.35 18.93
N SER A 286 -1.06 -1.11 19.39
CA SER A 286 -1.06 -0.73 20.81
C SER A 286 -2.40 -1.01 21.49
N GLY A 287 -3.36 -1.68 20.81
CA GLY A 287 -4.69 -2.01 21.33
C GLY A 287 -5.77 -0.96 21.05
N GLY A 288 -5.46 0.05 20.24
CA GLY A 288 -6.39 1.09 19.83
C GLY A 288 -7.49 0.57 18.91
N ASP A 289 -8.73 1.01 19.15
CA ASP A 289 -9.87 0.76 18.27
C ASP A 289 -10.09 2.00 17.39
N LEU A 290 -10.18 1.81 16.07
CA LEU A 290 -10.45 2.91 15.14
C LEU A 290 -11.72 3.67 15.50
N ARG A 291 -12.70 3.01 16.12
CA ARG A 291 -13.95 3.64 16.57
C ARG A 291 -13.77 4.67 17.68
N TRP A 292 -12.59 4.77 18.30
CA TRP A 292 -12.34 5.77 19.33
C TRP A 292 -12.24 7.18 18.76
N PHE A 293 -11.72 7.34 17.53
CA PHE A 293 -11.39 8.66 16.99
C PHE A 293 -11.84 8.81 15.54
N ALA A 294 -12.65 9.84 15.26
CA ALA A 294 -13.15 10.19 13.94
C ALA A 294 -12.03 10.32 12.90
N HIS A 295 -10.90 10.94 13.28
CA HIS A 295 -9.75 11.04 12.37
C HIS A 295 -9.20 9.66 12.00
N THR A 296 -9.11 8.71 12.93
CA THR A 296 -8.54 7.39 12.64
C THR A 296 -9.42 6.58 11.68
N ILE A 297 -10.75 6.71 11.79
CA ILE A 297 -11.71 6.16 10.82
C ILE A 297 -11.48 6.79 9.44
N ARG A 298 -11.44 8.13 9.36
CA ARG A 298 -11.23 8.85 8.10
C ARG A 298 -9.90 8.50 7.45
N ALA A 299 -8.82 8.46 8.22
CA ALA A 299 -7.49 8.17 7.72
C ALA A 299 -7.40 6.73 7.20
N ALA A 300 -7.97 5.74 7.92
CA ALA A 300 -8.08 4.37 7.43
C ALA A 300 -8.93 4.29 6.15
N GLY A 301 -10.09 4.95 6.13
CA GLY A 301 -11.00 4.92 4.99
C GLY A 301 -10.48 5.65 3.74
N ARG A 302 -9.77 6.77 3.90
CA ARG A 302 -9.11 7.48 2.78
C ARG A 302 -7.95 6.67 2.23
N GLN A 303 -7.19 5.98 3.10
CA GLN A 303 -6.14 5.06 2.66
C GLN A 303 -6.72 3.91 1.82
N HIS A 304 -7.91 3.41 2.18
CA HIS A 304 -8.64 2.45 1.36
C HIS A 304 -8.98 3.01 -0.04
N LEU A 305 -9.52 4.23 -0.12
CA LEU A 305 -9.82 4.90 -1.40
C LEU A 305 -8.58 5.11 -2.28
N LYS A 306 -7.48 5.56 -1.68
CA LYS A 306 -6.19 5.71 -2.37
C LYS A 306 -5.73 4.38 -2.97
N ARG A 307 -5.97 3.27 -2.26
CA ARG A 307 -5.62 1.92 -2.75
C ARG A 307 -6.46 1.50 -3.95
N ILE A 308 -7.77 1.75 -3.97
CA ILE A 308 -8.66 1.44 -5.11
C ILE A 308 -8.48 2.38 -6.32
N GLY A 309 -7.45 3.23 -6.29
CA GLY A 309 -7.06 4.04 -7.45
C GLY A 309 -8.03 5.20 -7.71
N SER A 310 -8.49 5.89 -6.66
CA SER A 310 -9.36 7.07 -6.76
C SER A 310 -8.78 8.25 -7.55
N ASN A 311 -7.56 8.15 -8.07
CA ASN A 311 -6.97 9.14 -8.97
C ASN A 311 -7.00 8.59 -10.40
N GLN A 312 -7.59 9.36 -11.32
CA GLN A 312 -7.89 8.98 -12.71
C GLN A 312 -6.70 8.36 -13.49
N GLU A 313 -5.45 8.69 -13.12
CA GLU A 313 -4.22 8.22 -13.79
C GLU A 313 -3.80 6.78 -13.45
N LYS A 314 -4.20 6.27 -12.28
CA LYS A 314 -3.75 4.97 -11.72
C LYS A 314 -4.92 4.09 -11.29
N LEU A 315 -5.93 3.99 -12.15
CA LEU A 315 -7.06 3.09 -11.94
C LEU A 315 -6.57 1.67 -11.60
N ARG A 316 -6.94 1.19 -10.41
CA ARG A 316 -6.60 -0.15 -9.88
C ARG A 316 -7.81 -0.75 -9.18
N PHE A 317 -8.46 -1.69 -9.84
CA PHE A 317 -9.73 -2.23 -9.36
C PHE A 317 -9.53 -3.47 -8.49
N PRO A 318 -10.17 -3.55 -7.31
CA PRO A 318 -10.21 -4.81 -6.58
C PRO A 318 -10.88 -5.86 -7.46
N CYS A 319 -10.23 -7.00 -7.61
CA CYS A 319 -10.72 -8.13 -8.40
C CYS A 319 -10.53 -9.41 -7.59
N PRO A 320 -11.49 -10.35 -7.61
CA PRO A 320 -11.26 -11.70 -7.11
C PRO A 320 -10.00 -12.31 -7.72
N GLY A 321 -9.31 -13.19 -6.99
CA GLY A 321 -8.12 -13.87 -7.50
C GLY A 321 -6.87 -13.54 -6.73
N ALA A 322 -5.74 -14.01 -7.26
CA ALA A 322 -4.47 -13.96 -6.56
C ALA A 322 -3.29 -13.86 -7.51
N ARG A 323 -2.15 -13.41 -6.99
CA ARG A 323 -0.85 -13.46 -7.64
C ARG A 323 -0.11 -14.70 -7.18
N TYR A 324 0.35 -15.49 -8.13
CA TYR A 324 1.27 -16.60 -7.92
C TYR A 324 2.48 -16.40 -8.82
N TYR A 325 3.60 -17.03 -8.45
CA TYR A 325 4.69 -17.18 -9.40
C TYR A 325 4.48 -18.44 -10.22
N ILE A 326 4.73 -18.40 -11.53
CA ILE A 326 4.49 -19.57 -12.38
C ILE A 326 5.77 -20.42 -12.47
N LEU A 327 5.63 -21.74 -12.43
CA LEU A 327 6.74 -22.68 -12.65
C LEU A 327 6.23 -23.99 -13.27
N PRO A 328 7.00 -24.63 -14.15
CA PRO A 328 6.78 -26.02 -14.52
C PRO A 328 6.88 -26.95 -13.31
N ALA A 329 6.03 -27.97 -13.28
CA ALA A 329 5.95 -28.94 -12.18
C ALA A 329 7.24 -29.76 -12.02
N GLY A 330 7.98 -30.01 -13.09
CA GLY A 330 9.27 -30.70 -13.08
C GLY A 330 10.30 -30.00 -12.20
N VAL A 331 10.28 -28.68 -12.10
CA VAL A 331 11.14 -27.92 -11.19
C VAL A 331 10.83 -28.26 -9.73
N GLY A 332 9.55 -28.46 -9.38
CA GLY A 332 9.11 -28.89 -8.04
C GLY A 332 9.28 -30.39 -7.77
N GLY A 333 9.55 -31.19 -8.80
CA GLY A 333 9.61 -32.65 -8.72
C GLY A 333 8.24 -33.32 -8.75
N GLY A 334 7.23 -32.59 -9.24
CA GLY A 334 5.87 -33.09 -9.44
C GLY A 334 5.50 -33.20 -10.92
N THR A 335 4.24 -33.54 -11.17
CA THR A 335 3.65 -33.60 -12.52
C THR A 335 2.26 -32.98 -12.49
N ILE A 336 1.93 -32.19 -13.52
CA ILE A 336 0.61 -31.59 -13.70
C ILE A 336 0.05 -32.03 -15.07
N GLY A 337 -1.25 -32.26 -15.16
CA GLY A 337 -1.89 -32.67 -16.42
C GLY A 337 -1.88 -31.55 -17.47
N ALA A 338 -1.90 -31.92 -18.75
CA ALA A 338 -1.96 -30.95 -19.84
C ALA A 338 -3.23 -30.06 -19.77
N GLY A 339 -3.04 -28.76 -19.96
CA GLY A 339 -4.04 -27.71 -19.81
C GLY A 339 -4.51 -27.49 -18.37
N GLU A 340 -3.79 -28.00 -17.36
CA GLU A 340 -4.12 -27.83 -15.95
C GLU A 340 -3.10 -26.95 -15.20
N VAL A 341 -3.53 -26.38 -14.09
CA VAL A 341 -2.68 -25.61 -13.16
C VAL A 341 -3.02 -25.93 -11.71
N LEU A 342 -1.99 -26.13 -10.89
CA LEU A 342 -2.11 -26.31 -9.45
C LEU A 342 -1.66 -25.03 -8.74
N LEU A 343 -2.57 -24.35 -8.05
CA LEU A 343 -2.23 -23.21 -7.20
C LEU A 343 -1.78 -23.72 -5.83
N ASP A 344 -0.52 -23.50 -5.49
CA ASP A 344 0.10 -23.94 -4.25
C ASP A 344 0.57 -22.72 -3.44
N LYS A 345 -0.22 -22.36 -2.43
CA LYS A 345 0.07 -21.24 -1.54
C LYS A 345 1.32 -21.47 -0.68
N ALA A 346 1.67 -22.70 -0.34
CA ALA A 346 2.84 -22.99 0.48
C ALA A 346 4.14 -22.68 -0.30
N TYR A 347 4.13 -22.95 -1.60
CA TYR A 347 5.22 -22.62 -2.51
C TYR A 347 5.06 -21.26 -3.18
N ALA A 348 3.98 -20.53 -2.93
CA ALA A 348 3.61 -19.32 -3.65
C ALA A 348 3.58 -19.50 -5.19
N THR A 349 3.27 -20.71 -5.65
CA THR A 349 3.51 -21.15 -7.03
C THR A 349 2.24 -21.62 -7.73
N ALA A 350 2.06 -21.23 -8.99
CA ALA A 350 1.14 -21.83 -9.94
C ALA A 350 1.92 -22.88 -10.76
N TRP A 351 1.78 -24.14 -10.39
CA TRP A 351 2.47 -25.24 -11.06
C TRP A 351 1.74 -25.62 -12.34
N VAL A 352 2.48 -25.69 -13.45
CA VAL A 352 1.94 -26.01 -14.78
C VAL A 352 2.64 -27.24 -15.36
N ASN A 353 2.06 -27.81 -16.41
CA ASN A 353 2.66 -28.93 -17.13
C ASN A 353 3.93 -28.50 -17.89
N ASP A 354 4.96 -29.35 -17.86
CA ASP A 354 6.27 -29.06 -18.46
C ASP A 354 6.22 -29.00 -20.00
N GLU A 355 5.41 -29.85 -20.63
CA GLU A 355 5.23 -29.87 -22.10
C GLU A 355 4.46 -28.63 -22.55
N ASP A 356 3.36 -28.27 -21.87
CA ASP A 356 2.62 -27.03 -22.15
C ASP A 356 3.52 -25.79 -22.02
N TRP A 357 4.39 -25.75 -21.01
CA TRP A 357 5.34 -24.66 -20.80
C TRP A 357 6.23 -24.44 -22.03
N THR A 358 6.85 -25.53 -22.50
CA THR A 358 7.78 -25.52 -23.63
C THR A 358 7.06 -25.31 -24.97
N ASP A 359 5.89 -25.91 -25.16
CA ASP A 359 5.20 -25.92 -26.45
C ASP A 359 4.50 -24.58 -26.76
N TRP A 360 3.88 -23.95 -25.76
CA TRP A 360 3.08 -22.75 -26.02
C TRP A 360 2.98 -21.78 -24.84
N LEU A 361 2.83 -22.25 -23.61
CA LEU A 361 2.39 -21.43 -22.49
C LEU A 361 3.37 -20.29 -22.14
N ALA A 362 4.67 -20.56 -22.10
CA ALA A 362 5.68 -19.52 -21.84
C ALA A 362 5.62 -18.42 -22.93
N GLY A 363 5.51 -18.83 -24.20
CA GLY A 363 5.41 -17.92 -25.34
C GLY A 363 4.12 -17.08 -25.34
N VAL A 364 2.97 -17.70 -25.04
CA VAL A 364 1.67 -17.00 -24.94
C VAL A 364 1.63 -16.03 -23.77
N LEU A 365 2.36 -16.31 -22.69
CA LEU A 365 2.54 -15.40 -21.56
C LEU A 365 3.70 -14.40 -21.79
N GLY A 366 4.00 -14.06 -23.05
CA GLY A 366 4.98 -13.03 -23.37
C GLY A 366 6.42 -13.42 -23.03
N GLY A 367 6.78 -14.69 -23.18
CA GLY A 367 8.11 -15.21 -22.87
C GLY A 367 8.36 -15.34 -21.36
N ALA A 368 7.36 -15.80 -20.61
CA ALA A 368 7.47 -15.95 -19.17
C ALA A 368 8.60 -16.91 -18.75
N ASP A 369 9.27 -16.60 -17.64
CA ASP A 369 10.27 -17.47 -17.02
C ASP A 369 9.85 -17.92 -15.60
N GLY A 370 10.73 -18.67 -14.94
CA GLY A 370 10.51 -19.23 -13.62
C GLY A 370 10.63 -18.25 -12.45
N ASP A 371 10.95 -16.97 -12.66
CA ASP A 371 10.84 -15.91 -11.65
C ASP A 371 9.69 -14.92 -11.92
N ASP A 372 8.92 -15.14 -12.99
CA ASP A 372 7.73 -14.35 -13.29
C ASP A 372 6.53 -14.66 -12.40
N ALA A 373 5.75 -13.60 -12.16
CA ALA A 373 4.48 -13.68 -11.47
C ALA A 373 3.29 -13.50 -12.42
N VAL A 374 2.26 -14.30 -12.19
CA VAL A 374 0.99 -14.27 -12.91
C VAL A 374 -0.14 -13.90 -11.97
N TRP A 375 -1.07 -13.12 -12.49
CA TRP A 375 -2.41 -13.00 -11.93
C TRP A 375 -3.23 -14.22 -12.32
N VAL A 376 -4.02 -14.71 -11.37
CA VAL A 376 -4.89 -15.87 -11.53
C VAL A 376 -6.29 -15.48 -11.08
N PHE A 377 -7.23 -15.51 -12.02
CA PHE A 377 -8.64 -15.21 -11.80
C PHE A 377 -9.49 -16.49 -11.93
N PRO A 378 -10.13 -16.96 -10.85
CA PRO A 378 -11.03 -18.11 -10.88
C PRO A 378 -12.41 -17.74 -11.44
N PHE A 379 -12.93 -18.52 -12.37
CA PHE A 379 -14.31 -18.39 -12.85
C PHE A 379 -14.94 -19.71 -13.28
N ARG A 380 -16.26 -19.74 -13.28
CA ARG A 380 -17.03 -20.80 -13.95
C ARG A 380 -17.45 -20.29 -15.33
N ASP A 381 -17.03 -21.00 -16.36
CA ASP A 381 -17.18 -20.56 -17.74
C ASP A 381 -18.59 -20.86 -18.32
N TYR A 382 -18.85 -20.40 -19.54
CA TYR A 382 -20.13 -20.63 -20.25
C TYR A 382 -20.46 -22.12 -20.43
N ASP A 383 -19.43 -22.98 -20.49
CA ASP A 383 -19.54 -24.44 -20.56
C ASP A 383 -19.77 -25.11 -19.19
N LYS A 384 -19.91 -24.32 -18.13
CA LYS A 384 -20.10 -24.72 -16.72
C LYS A 384 -18.89 -25.40 -16.08
N SER A 385 -17.75 -25.46 -16.76
CA SER A 385 -16.51 -25.94 -16.17
C SER A 385 -15.81 -24.83 -15.39
N ASP A 386 -15.07 -25.24 -14.37
CA ASP A 386 -14.27 -24.35 -13.55
C ASP A 386 -12.92 -24.12 -14.22
N LYS A 387 -12.51 -22.84 -14.35
CA LYS A 387 -11.29 -22.44 -15.06
C LYS A 387 -10.57 -21.32 -14.32
N TYR A 388 -9.28 -21.20 -14.59
CA TYR A 388 -8.44 -20.09 -14.18
C TYR A 388 -8.01 -19.31 -15.42
N LEU A 389 -8.24 -17.99 -15.40
CA LEU A 389 -7.60 -17.07 -16.34
C LEU A 389 -6.25 -16.68 -15.73
N VAL A 390 -5.17 -16.82 -16.50
CA VAL A 390 -3.78 -16.61 -16.07
C VAL A 390 -3.09 -15.63 -17.01
N TRP A 391 -2.45 -14.57 -16.48
CA TRP A 391 -1.71 -13.59 -17.29
C TRP A 391 -0.64 -12.87 -16.46
N ARG A 392 0.37 -12.31 -17.12
CA ARG A 392 1.39 -11.44 -16.49
C ARG A 392 0.93 -9.99 -16.47
N SER A 393 1.57 -9.18 -15.64
CA SER A 393 1.38 -7.72 -15.64
C SER A 393 2.75 -7.05 -15.72
N PRO A 394 3.04 -6.22 -16.74
CA PRO A 394 2.16 -5.86 -17.86
C PRO A 394 1.91 -7.04 -18.84
N ASN A 395 0.85 -6.94 -19.65
CA ASN A 395 0.56 -7.86 -20.77
C ASN A 395 0.23 -7.10 -22.07
N GLN A 396 0.31 -7.78 -23.20
CA GLN A 396 -0.31 -7.38 -24.47
C GLN A 396 -1.71 -8.00 -24.62
N VAL A 397 -2.48 -7.48 -25.58
CA VAL A 397 -3.79 -8.05 -25.95
C VAL A 397 -3.59 -9.48 -26.47
N GLY A 398 -4.21 -10.45 -25.79
CA GLY A 398 -4.09 -11.86 -26.15
C GLY A 398 -3.01 -12.64 -25.38
N GLU A 399 -2.17 -11.95 -24.58
CA GLU A 399 -1.20 -12.61 -23.69
C GLU A 399 -1.88 -13.08 -22.40
N TYR A 400 -2.59 -14.20 -22.50
CA TYR A 400 -3.22 -14.88 -21.38
C TYR A 400 -3.39 -16.37 -21.69
N ALA A 401 -3.59 -17.17 -20.65
CA ALA A 401 -3.97 -18.57 -20.73
C ALA A 401 -5.26 -18.83 -19.96
N VAL A 402 -6.04 -19.81 -20.41
CA VAL A 402 -7.19 -20.34 -19.68
C VAL A 402 -6.90 -21.80 -19.37
N LEU A 403 -6.72 -22.10 -18.09
CA LEU A 403 -6.28 -23.41 -17.60
C LEU A 403 -7.34 -24.02 -16.67
N ARG A 404 -7.40 -25.35 -16.61
CA ARG A 404 -8.28 -26.07 -15.69
C ARG A 404 -7.61 -26.20 -14.31
N PRO A 405 -8.35 -26.17 -13.19
CA PRO A 405 -7.79 -26.46 -11.88
C PRO A 405 -7.34 -27.92 -11.80
N ALA A 406 -6.07 -28.15 -11.45
CA ALA A 406 -5.58 -29.47 -11.08
C ALA A 406 -6.13 -29.90 -9.71
N ALA A 407 -6.11 -31.21 -9.43
CA ALA A 407 -6.50 -31.74 -8.13
C ALA A 407 -5.59 -31.18 -7.02
N GLY A 408 -6.20 -30.74 -5.90
CA GLY A 408 -5.46 -30.16 -4.77
C GLY A 408 -5.14 -28.67 -4.90
N SER A 409 -5.52 -28.02 -6.01
CA SER A 409 -5.35 -26.57 -6.17
C SER A 409 -6.04 -25.80 -5.05
N ASP A 410 -5.32 -24.86 -4.45
CA ASP A 410 -5.81 -24.09 -3.32
C ASP A 410 -7.06 -23.29 -3.74
N PRO A 411 -8.25 -23.59 -3.17
CA PRO A 411 -9.44 -22.81 -3.43
C PRO A 411 -9.37 -21.42 -2.75
N ALA A 412 -8.40 -21.16 -1.86
CA ALA A 412 -8.32 -19.93 -1.08
C ALA A 412 -7.91 -18.69 -1.88
N GLY A 413 -7.49 -18.82 -3.16
CA GLY A 413 -7.43 -17.70 -4.10
C GLY A 413 -8.82 -17.17 -4.50
N VAL A 414 -9.89 -17.87 -4.09
CA VAL A 414 -11.29 -17.60 -4.43
C VAL A 414 -12.07 -16.96 -3.27
N THR A 415 -11.52 -16.96 -2.05
CA THR A 415 -12.00 -16.05 -1.01
C THR A 415 -11.59 -14.65 -1.41
N THR A 416 -12.45 -13.99 -2.17
CA THR A 416 -12.58 -12.56 -1.95
C THR A 416 -12.81 -12.43 -0.45
N GLY A 417 -11.88 -11.81 0.27
CA GLY A 417 -12.23 -11.28 1.60
C GLY A 417 -13.23 -10.12 1.50
N THR A 418 -14.06 -10.06 0.44
CA THR A 418 -15.16 -9.12 0.24
C THR A 418 -16.45 -9.61 0.92
N GLY A 419 -16.41 -10.71 1.69
CA GLY A 419 -17.61 -11.24 2.34
C GLY A 419 -18.72 -11.67 1.35
N LEU A 420 -18.42 -11.80 0.05
CA LEU A 420 -19.38 -12.35 -0.92
C LEU A 420 -19.57 -13.88 -0.74
N ALA A 421 -18.73 -14.51 0.08
CA ALA A 421 -19.10 -15.74 0.76
C ALA A 421 -19.89 -15.35 2.01
N GLY A 422 -21.22 -15.41 1.93
CA GLY A 422 -22.01 -15.58 3.13
C GLY A 422 -21.42 -16.76 3.90
N GLU A 423 -21.10 -16.54 5.17
CA GLU A 423 -20.80 -17.60 6.14
C GLU A 423 -22.04 -18.51 6.25
N ALA A 424 -22.20 -19.43 5.31
CA ALA A 424 -22.92 -20.66 5.57
C ALA A 424 -21.91 -21.59 6.25
N ALA A 425 -22.07 -21.75 7.56
CA ALA A 425 -21.42 -22.78 8.33
C ALA A 425 -21.56 -24.13 7.59
N GLY A 426 -20.44 -24.73 7.21
CA GLY A 426 -20.42 -26.08 6.62
C GLY A 426 -20.15 -26.12 5.11
N GLY A 427 -18.90 -25.89 4.73
CA GLY A 427 -18.30 -26.46 3.51
C GLY A 427 -18.57 -25.78 2.18
N VAL A 428 -17.63 -26.04 1.26
CA VAL A 428 -17.71 -26.00 -0.21
C VAL A 428 -17.11 -24.76 -0.92
N ARG A 429 -16.14 -25.09 -1.79
CA ARG A 429 -15.53 -24.32 -2.88
C ARG A 429 -16.55 -23.47 -3.64
N SER A 430 -16.19 -22.29 -4.14
CA SER A 430 -17.05 -21.61 -5.11
C SER A 430 -16.25 -20.74 -6.06
N PHE A 431 -16.02 -21.20 -7.29
CA PHE A 431 -15.72 -20.34 -8.43
C PHE A 431 -16.86 -19.30 -8.57
N VAL A 432 -16.68 -18.11 -7.98
CA VAL A 432 -17.78 -17.19 -7.63
C VAL A 432 -18.41 -16.51 -8.85
N ALA A 433 -17.63 -16.22 -9.88
CA ALA A 433 -18.10 -15.48 -11.05
C ALA A 433 -18.45 -16.43 -12.20
N ARG A 434 -19.72 -16.39 -12.63
CA ARG A 434 -20.11 -16.91 -13.93
C ARG A 434 -19.61 -15.95 -14.99
N MET A 435 -18.65 -16.40 -15.79
CA MET A 435 -18.02 -15.60 -16.84
C MET A 435 -18.13 -16.32 -18.17
N ASP A 436 -17.81 -15.61 -19.23
CA ASP A 436 -17.80 -16.14 -20.58
C ASP A 436 -16.44 -15.89 -21.21
N SER A 437 -15.62 -16.94 -21.28
CA SER A 437 -14.27 -16.87 -21.87
C SER A 437 -14.30 -16.47 -23.34
N ARG A 438 -15.44 -16.59 -24.05
CA ARG A 438 -15.60 -16.11 -25.44
C ARG A 438 -15.57 -14.58 -25.54
N LEU A 439 -15.66 -13.87 -24.42
CA LEU A 439 -15.49 -12.42 -24.34
C LEU A 439 -14.02 -12.00 -24.19
N LEU A 440 -13.09 -12.94 -24.01
CA LEU A 440 -11.67 -12.62 -24.05
C LEU A 440 -11.25 -12.29 -25.50
N PRO A 441 -10.27 -11.41 -25.70
CA PRO A 441 -9.71 -11.19 -27.04
C PRO A 441 -9.08 -12.49 -27.57
N PRO A 442 -8.88 -12.62 -28.90
CA PRO A 442 -8.12 -13.75 -29.45
C PRO A 442 -6.76 -13.90 -28.77
N ARG A 443 -6.37 -15.14 -28.48
CA ARG A 443 -5.07 -15.44 -27.84
C ARG A 443 -3.93 -15.06 -28.79
N ILE A 444 -2.81 -14.58 -28.27
CA ILE A 444 -1.74 -13.95 -29.09
C ILE A 444 -1.18 -14.88 -30.17
N ASP A 445 -1.05 -16.17 -29.88
CA ASP A 445 -0.59 -17.22 -30.79
C ASP A 445 -1.63 -17.63 -31.85
N THR A 446 -2.88 -17.19 -31.72
CA THR A 446 -3.91 -17.35 -32.76
C THR A 446 -3.97 -16.16 -33.71
N GLN A 447 -3.21 -15.10 -33.43
CA GLN A 447 -3.18 -13.88 -34.24
C GLN A 447 -1.95 -13.87 -35.16
N SER A 448 -2.12 -13.36 -36.38
CA SER A 448 -1.01 -13.13 -37.30
C SER A 448 -0.48 -11.70 -37.15
N ILE A 449 0.42 -11.49 -36.18
CA ILE A 449 1.08 -10.21 -35.97
C ILE A 449 2.46 -10.22 -36.62
N GLN A 450 2.72 -9.24 -37.49
CA GLN A 450 4.03 -9.02 -38.10
C GLN A 450 4.84 -8.06 -37.23
N TYR A 451 5.93 -8.57 -36.66
CA TYR A 451 6.89 -7.76 -35.91
C TYR A 451 8.03 -7.29 -36.81
N GLY A 452 8.38 -6.01 -36.69
CA GLY A 452 9.59 -5.46 -37.28
C GLY A 452 10.87 -5.94 -36.57
N THR A 453 12.01 -5.51 -37.09
CA THR A 453 13.32 -5.81 -36.50
C THR A 453 13.87 -4.55 -35.85
N LEU A 454 14.20 -4.61 -34.56
CA LEU A 454 14.92 -3.54 -33.89
C LEU A 454 16.38 -3.50 -34.36
N PRO A 455 16.92 -2.32 -34.71
CA PRO A 455 18.33 -2.17 -35.00
C PRO A 455 19.20 -2.63 -33.82
N ALA A 456 20.37 -3.19 -34.13
CA ALA A 456 21.36 -3.47 -33.10
C ALA A 456 21.74 -2.16 -32.40
N ALA A 457 22.05 -2.23 -31.10
CA ALA A 457 22.67 -1.12 -30.41
C ALA A 457 23.94 -0.70 -31.17
N ALA A 458 24.27 0.60 -31.14
CA ALA A 458 25.56 1.06 -31.63
C ALA A 458 26.67 0.34 -30.82
N ARG A 459 27.22 -0.75 -31.37
CA ARG A 459 28.25 -1.54 -30.71
C ARG A 459 29.48 -0.65 -30.52
N THR A 460 29.78 -0.26 -29.30
CA THR A 460 31.17 -0.31 -28.85
C THR A 460 31.50 -1.79 -28.67
N GLU A 461 32.67 -2.22 -29.14
CA GLU A 461 33.25 -3.52 -28.73
C GLU A 461 33.08 -3.68 -27.20
N GLN A 462 32.91 -4.92 -26.70
CA GLN A 462 32.79 -5.21 -25.26
C GLN A 462 34.06 -4.75 -24.53
N ALA A 463 34.15 -3.45 -24.29
CA ALA A 463 35.24 -2.81 -23.62
C ALA A 463 35.21 -3.28 -22.17
N ALA A 464 36.39 -3.53 -21.63
CA ALA A 464 36.55 -3.77 -20.21
C ALA A 464 35.86 -2.64 -19.43
N TYR A 465 35.23 -2.99 -18.32
CA TYR A 465 34.49 -2.03 -17.53
C TYR A 465 35.39 -0.85 -17.10
N SER A 466 34.95 0.37 -17.40
CA SER A 466 35.48 1.61 -16.88
C SER A 466 34.40 2.69 -16.95
N ILE A 467 34.49 3.72 -16.13
CA ILE A 467 33.53 4.83 -16.16
C ILE A 467 33.46 5.50 -17.54
N PRO A 468 34.58 5.80 -18.23
CA PRO A 468 34.53 6.33 -19.59
C PRO A 468 33.87 5.38 -20.60
N ALA A 469 34.08 4.07 -20.47
CA ALA A 469 33.50 3.08 -21.37
C ALA A 469 31.97 2.94 -21.22
N LEU A 470 31.36 3.45 -20.15
CA LEU A 470 29.90 3.43 -19.95
C LEU A 470 29.15 4.53 -20.72
N TRP A 471 29.83 5.59 -21.19
CA TRP A 471 29.14 6.72 -21.84
C TRP A 471 28.28 6.35 -23.06
N PRO A 472 28.71 5.46 -23.97
CA PRO A 472 27.85 4.98 -25.06
C PRO A 472 26.59 4.29 -24.55
N THR A 473 26.71 3.47 -23.49
CA THR A 473 25.58 2.81 -22.83
C THR A 473 24.64 3.84 -22.22
N ILE A 474 25.15 4.88 -21.54
CA ILE A 474 24.35 5.99 -20.98
C ILE A 474 23.56 6.70 -22.08
N GLY A 475 24.23 7.07 -23.18
CA GLY A 475 23.57 7.76 -24.31
C GLY A 475 22.47 6.92 -24.95
N GLN A 476 22.65 5.60 -25.05
CA GLN A 476 21.62 4.70 -25.57
C GLN A 476 20.43 4.54 -24.61
N VAL A 477 20.67 4.50 -23.30
CA VAL A 477 19.61 4.47 -22.28
C VAL A 477 18.82 5.77 -22.30
N GLU A 478 19.50 6.91 -22.44
CA GLU A 478 18.86 8.21 -22.59
C GLU A 478 17.99 8.27 -23.86
N ALA A 479 18.50 7.78 -24.99
CA ALA A 479 17.74 7.72 -26.24
C ALA A 479 16.49 6.81 -26.17
N ASN A 480 16.55 5.78 -25.31
CA ASN A 480 15.47 4.83 -25.08
C ASN A 480 14.50 5.25 -23.94
N LEU A 481 14.82 6.31 -23.20
CA LEU A 481 14.12 6.69 -21.99
C LEU A 481 12.62 6.92 -22.25
N GLY A 482 11.77 6.28 -21.46
CA GLY A 482 10.31 6.40 -21.55
C GLY A 482 9.65 5.66 -22.71
N LEU A 483 10.40 5.08 -23.66
CA LEU A 483 9.82 4.46 -24.85
C LEU A 483 9.05 3.16 -24.57
N LEU A 484 9.49 2.34 -23.61
CA LEU A 484 8.71 1.18 -23.16
C LEU A 484 7.32 1.61 -22.62
N GLY A 485 7.28 2.63 -21.77
CA GLY A 485 6.04 3.18 -21.25
C GLY A 485 5.15 3.78 -22.36
N GLY A 486 5.74 4.55 -23.27
CA GLY A 486 5.06 5.08 -24.44
C GLY A 486 4.50 4.00 -25.36
N TYR A 487 5.23 2.89 -25.55
CA TYR A 487 4.80 1.76 -26.37
C TYR A 487 3.61 1.03 -25.74
N CYS A 488 3.67 0.72 -24.45
CA CYS A 488 2.53 0.16 -23.71
C CYS A 488 1.31 1.09 -23.76
N ASN A 489 1.50 2.40 -23.55
CA ASN A 489 0.43 3.39 -23.65
C ASN A 489 -0.21 3.41 -25.05
N ALA A 490 0.59 3.41 -26.12
CA ALA A 490 0.08 3.40 -27.48
C ALA A 490 -0.74 2.14 -27.78
N LEU A 491 -0.27 0.95 -27.37
CA LEU A 491 -1.03 -0.30 -27.50
C LEU A 491 -2.35 -0.25 -26.73
N MET A 492 -2.33 0.23 -25.48
CA MET A 492 -3.53 0.40 -24.66
C MET A 492 -4.54 1.36 -25.31
N LEU A 493 -4.07 2.50 -25.81
CA LEU A 493 -4.91 3.52 -26.42
C LEU A 493 -5.61 2.98 -27.67
N ILE A 494 -4.88 2.27 -28.55
CA ILE A 494 -5.50 1.63 -29.73
C ILE A 494 -6.52 0.58 -29.30
N LYS A 495 -6.18 -0.28 -28.33
CA LYS A 495 -7.12 -1.31 -27.87
C LYS A 495 -8.37 -0.68 -27.24
N ALA A 496 -8.22 0.36 -26.43
CA ALA A 496 -9.33 1.02 -25.77
C ALA A 496 -10.24 1.74 -26.78
N LEU A 497 -9.66 2.59 -27.62
CA LEU A 497 -10.40 3.52 -28.48
C LEU A 497 -10.79 2.92 -29.84
N CYS A 498 -9.97 2.02 -30.38
CA CYS A 498 -10.18 1.42 -31.71
C CYS A 498 -10.57 -0.06 -31.65
N GLN A 499 -10.61 -0.67 -30.46
CA GLN A 499 -10.98 -2.08 -30.20
C GLN A 499 -10.20 -3.14 -31.01
N THR A 500 -9.06 -2.76 -31.60
CA THR A 500 -8.26 -3.62 -32.49
C THR A 500 -6.81 -3.67 -32.02
N VAL A 501 -6.07 -4.68 -32.48
CA VAL A 501 -4.61 -4.76 -32.35
C VAL A 501 -4.02 -4.58 -33.75
N PRO A 502 -2.99 -3.74 -33.93
CA PRO A 502 -2.35 -3.60 -35.23
C PRO A 502 -1.72 -4.93 -35.68
N SER A 503 -1.99 -5.32 -36.93
CA SER A 503 -1.34 -6.50 -37.53
C SER A 503 0.15 -6.30 -37.81
N ARG A 504 0.65 -5.07 -37.68
CA ARG A 504 2.05 -4.70 -37.83
C ARG A 504 2.52 -3.88 -36.65
N LEU A 505 3.49 -4.40 -35.92
CA LEU A 505 4.12 -3.75 -34.77
C LEU A 505 5.62 -3.56 -35.03
N PRO A 506 6.24 -2.49 -34.50
CA PRO A 506 7.67 -2.23 -34.72
C PRO A 506 8.56 -3.31 -34.09
N ALA A 507 8.10 -3.95 -33.01
CA ALA A 507 8.73 -5.04 -32.29
C ALA A 507 7.69 -5.70 -31.37
N SER A 508 7.98 -6.87 -30.80
CA SER A 508 7.18 -7.46 -29.71
C SER A 508 7.41 -6.71 -28.39
N LEU A 509 6.49 -6.81 -27.41
CA LEU A 509 6.69 -6.18 -26.10
C LEU A 509 7.98 -6.68 -25.44
N GLU A 510 8.24 -7.97 -25.50
CA GLU A 510 9.47 -8.56 -24.95
C GLU A 510 10.73 -7.98 -25.59
N GLN A 511 10.76 -7.79 -26.92
CA GLN A 511 11.88 -7.12 -27.58
C GLN A 511 12.06 -5.67 -27.13
N VAL A 512 10.98 -4.94 -26.85
CA VAL A 512 11.03 -3.56 -26.34
C VAL A 512 11.49 -3.52 -24.88
N ILE A 513 11.03 -4.46 -24.05
CA ILE A 513 11.51 -4.67 -22.67
C ILE A 513 13.01 -4.95 -22.72
N ASP A 514 13.45 -5.95 -23.47
CA ASP A 514 14.85 -6.33 -23.61
C ASP A 514 15.72 -5.16 -24.10
N ALA A 515 15.26 -4.40 -25.09
CA ALA A 515 15.98 -3.23 -25.58
C ALA A 515 16.13 -2.14 -24.50
N THR A 516 15.16 -2.03 -23.59
CA THR A 516 15.16 -1.04 -22.50
C THR A 516 15.96 -1.52 -21.28
N VAL A 517 15.90 -2.83 -20.96
CA VAL A 517 16.39 -3.37 -19.68
C VAL A 517 17.43 -4.50 -19.79
N ARG A 518 17.92 -4.84 -20.98
CA ARG A 518 18.89 -5.93 -21.16
C ARG A 518 19.96 -5.63 -22.20
N ASP A 519 19.54 -5.44 -23.45
CA ASP A 519 20.42 -5.47 -24.63
C ASP A 519 20.72 -4.07 -25.19
N GLY A 520 19.99 -3.04 -24.77
CA GLY A 520 20.22 -1.66 -25.21
C GLY A 520 19.95 -1.38 -26.69
N ARG A 521 19.13 -2.21 -27.37
CA ARG A 521 18.81 -2.02 -28.80
C ARG A 521 18.14 -0.67 -29.06
N ASP A 522 18.34 -0.11 -30.26
CA ASP A 522 17.79 1.18 -30.63
C ASP A 522 16.25 1.11 -30.77
N LEU A 523 15.55 1.91 -29.98
CA LEU A 523 14.09 2.01 -29.98
C LEU A 523 13.55 3.16 -30.85
N ALA A 524 14.37 3.80 -31.69
CA ALA A 524 13.90 4.80 -32.66
C ALA A 524 12.69 4.33 -33.51
N PRO A 525 12.64 3.10 -34.05
CA PRO A 525 11.46 2.62 -34.78
C PRO A 525 10.19 2.57 -33.93
N VAL A 526 10.33 2.29 -32.62
CA VAL A 526 9.24 2.26 -31.65
C VAL A 526 8.75 3.67 -31.35
N ARG A 527 9.67 4.62 -31.14
CA ARG A 527 9.34 6.05 -30.98
C ARG A 527 8.54 6.58 -32.16
N ASP A 528 9.02 6.36 -33.39
CA ASP A 528 8.34 6.82 -34.59
C ASP A 528 6.94 6.20 -34.72
N TRP A 529 6.79 4.94 -34.33
CA TRP A 529 5.51 4.26 -34.31
C TRP A 529 4.55 4.85 -33.27
N ILE A 530 5.02 5.14 -32.04
CA ILE A 530 4.22 5.79 -31.00
C ILE A 530 3.67 7.12 -31.49
N THR A 531 4.53 7.97 -32.08
CA THR A 531 4.11 9.29 -32.60
C THR A 531 3.08 9.14 -33.73
N ARG A 532 3.25 8.19 -34.65
CA ARG A 532 2.27 7.92 -35.71
C ARG A 532 0.92 7.47 -35.16
N VAL A 533 0.93 6.59 -34.16
CA VAL A 533 -0.28 6.09 -33.50
C VAL A 533 -1.01 7.21 -32.77
N ALA A 534 -0.29 8.00 -31.97
CA ALA A 534 -0.86 9.12 -31.25
C ALA A 534 -1.53 10.12 -32.20
N GLY A 535 -0.82 10.51 -33.27
CA GLY A 535 -1.39 11.40 -34.30
C GLY A 535 -2.58 10.79 -35.05
N TYR A 536 -2.59 9.47 -35.28
CA TYR A 536 -3.76 8.79 -35.87
C TYR A 536 -4.98 8.89 -34.95
N ILE A 537 -4.82 8.56 -33.67
CA ILE A 537 -5.90 8.65 -32.66
C ILE A 537 -6.43 10.08 -32.59
N ALA A 538 -5.54 11.06 -32.52
CA ALA A 538 -5.91 12.48 -32.44
C ALA A 538 -6.78 12.98 -33.60
N ARG A 539 -6.67 12.35 -34.78
CA ARG A 539 -7.44 12.72 -35.98
C ARG A 539 -8.71 11.89 -36.18
N THR A 540 -8.85 10.76 -35.49
CA THR A 540 -9.89 9.76 -35.79
C THR A 540 -10.87 9.52 -34.65
N VAL A 541 -10.50 9.87 -33.43
CA VAL A 541 -11.33 9.67 -32.24
C VAL A 541 -11.94 11.01 -31.82
N ASP A 542 -13.28 11.06 -31.78
CA ASP A 542 -14.02 12.28 -31.47
C ASP A 542 -13.82 12.74 -30.02
N ALA A 543 -13.77 11.81 -29.07
CA ALA A 543 -13.57 12.07 -27.65
C ALA A 543 -12.75 10.96 -26.97
N VAL A 544 -11.83 11.36 -26.10
CA VAL A 544 -10.93 10.47 -25.35
C VAL A 544 -11.32 10.47 -23.87
N PRO A 545 -11.55 9.30 -23.24
CA PRO A 545 -11.82 9.20 -21.80
C PRO A 545 -10.72 9.84 -20.96
N ALA A 546 -11.12 10.66 -19.98
CA ALA A 546 -10.19 11.37 -19.09
C ALA A 546 -9.11 10.47 -18.48
N CYS A 547 -9.47 9.26 -18.04
CA CYS A 547 -8.55 8.32 -17.39
C CYS A 547 -7.41 7.81 -18.29
N ILE A 548 -7.50 8.00 -19.61
CA ILE A 548 -6.42 7.64 -20.56
C ILE A 548 -5.94 8.84 -21.39
N ALA A 549 -6.53 10.03 -21.23
CA ALA A 549 -6.21 11.19 -22.05
C ALA A 549 -4.74 11.61 -21.93
N GLU A 550 -4.20 11.70 -20.71
CA GLU A 550 -2.80 12.11 -20.49
C GLU A 550 -1.80 11.19 -21.20
N ARG A 551 -2.10 9.88 -21.27
CA ARG A 551 -1.28 8.87 -21.96
C ARG A 551 -1.15 9.16 -23.46
N LEU A 552 -2.16 9.80 -24.05
CA LEU A 552 -2.14 10.27 -25.43
C LEU A 552 -1.43 11.63 -25.54
N LEU A 553 -1.78 12.57 -24.67
CA LEU A 553 -1.30 13.96 -24.74
C LEU A 553 0.22 14.08 -24.67
N VAL A 554 0.89 13.26 -23.85
CA VAL A 554 2.37 13.23 -23.73
C VAL A 554 3.08 12.88 -25.05
N SER A 555 2.38 12.24 -25.98
CA SER A 555 2.93 11.81 -27.28
C SER A 555 2.57 12.75 -28.43
N LEU A 556 1.83 13.83 -28.18
CA LEU A 556 1.32 14.78 -29.17
C LEU A 556 2.01 16.13 -29.09
N SER A 557 2.08 16.83 -30.23
CA SER A 557 2.48 18.25 -30.24
C SER A 557 1.41 19.14 -29.61
N GLY A 558 1.79 20.32 -29.10
CA GLY A 558 0.83 21.26 -28.50
C GLY A 558 -0.29 21.74 -29.43
N ALA A 559 -0.08 21.67 -30.76
CA ALA A 559 -1.15 21.94 -31.73
C ALA A 559 -2.16 20.79 -31.82
N GLU A 560 -1.69 19.54 -31.80
CA GLU A 560 -2.54 18.35 -31.80
C GLU A 560 -3.28 18.16 -30.49
N GLN A 561 -2.65 18.47 -29.35
CA GLN A 561 -3.30 18.42 -28.03
C GLN A 561 -4.57 19.28 -27.96
N ARG A 562 -4.56 20.46 -28.60
CA ARG A 562 -5.72 21.37 -28.64
C ARG A 562 -6.90 20.85 -29.47
N GLN A 563 -6.69 19.81 -30.27
CA GLN A 563 -7.75 19.20 -31.09
C GLN A 563 -8.44 18.04 -30.36
N ILE A 564 -7.90 17.58 -29.23
CA ILE A 564 -8.46 16.48 -28.46
C ILE A 564 -9.61 16.98 -27.58
N THR A 565 -10.78 16.37 -27.74
CA THR A 565 -11.87 16.48 -26.77
C THR A 565 -11.69 15.41 -25.70
N VAL A 566 -11.65 15.81 -24.42
CA VAL A 566 -11.60 14.88 -23.29
C VAL A 566 -12.99 14.71 -22.71
N SER A 567 -13.50 13.47 -22.65
CA SER A 567 -14.77 13.16 -21.98
C SER A 567 -14.57 13.05 -20.47
N GLN A 568 -15.45 13.71 -19.71
CA GLN A 568 -15.45 13.70 -18.24
C GLN A 568 -16.83 13.23 -17.75
N PRO A 569 -16.91 12.54 -16.60
CA PRO A 569 -18.18 12.23 -15.98
C PRO A 569 -18.86 13.50 -15.46
N ILE A 570 -20.20 13.54 -15.53
CA ILE A 570 -21.01 14.70 -15.12
C ILE A 570 -21.84 14.33 -13.90
N TRP A 571 -21.83 15.15 -12.85
CA TRP A 571 -22.71 14.96 -11.69
C TRP A 571 -24.16 15.28 -12.06
N ASP A 572 -25.07 14.36 -11.82
CA ASP A 572 -26.51 14.56 -11.98
C ASP A 572 -27.18 14.68 -10.61
N GLU A 573 -27.65 15.89 -10.29
CA GLU A 573 -28.34 16.19 -9.03
C GLU A 573 -29.65 15.39 -8.88
N ALA A 574 -30.34 15.06 -9.98
CA ALA A 574 -31.63 14.38 -9.91
C ALA A 574 -31.49 12.91 -9.48
N THR A 575 -30.44 12.25 -9.92
CA THR A 575 -30.17 10.84 -9.56
C THR A 575 -29.17 10.70 -8.41
N GLY A 576 -28.43 11.76 -8.07
CA GLY A 576 -27.34 11.72 -7.09
C GLY A 576 -26.19 10.83 -7.53
N ARG A 577 -25.92 10.77 -8.84
CA ARG A 577 -24.91 9.89 -9.44
C ARG A 577 -24.14 10.62 -10.53
N PHE A 578 -22.96 10.12 -10.85
CA PHE A 578 -22.25 10.56 -12.05
C PHE A 578 -22.77 9.84 -13.29
N LEU A 579 -23.03 10.60 -14.35
CA LEU A 579 -23.35 10.11 -15.68
C LEU A 579 -22.08 10.00 -16.54
N PRO A 580 -22.00 9.03 -17.47
CA PRO A 580 -20.85 8.88 -18.34
C PRO A 580 -20.89 9.87 -19.51
N GLY A 581 -19.80 10.62 -19.71
CA GLY A 581 -19.60 11.47 -20.90
C GLY A 581 -20.52 12.70 -21.00
N SER A 582 -20.58 13.32 -22.19
CA SER A 582 -21.36 14.54 -22.41
C SER A 582 -22.86 14.28 -22.25
N ALA A 583 -23.54 15.20 -21.57
CA ALA A 583 -24.95 15.08 -21.16
C ALA A 583 -25.92 14.77 -22.33
N ASP A 584 -25.49 15.02 -23.56
CA ASP A 584 -26.31 14.89 -24.76
C ASP A 584 -26.48 13.45 -25.27
N CYS A 585 -25.62 12.48 -24.88
CA CYS A 585 -25.76 11.10 -25.34
C CYS A 585 -25.14 10.01 -24.43
N PRO A 586 -25.70 9.76 -23.22
CA PRO A 586 -25.16 8.79 -22.25
C PRO A 586 -25.05 7.36 -22.80
N ASP A 587 -25.96 6.95 -23.68
CA ASP A 587 -26.00 5.61 -24.28
C ASP A 587 -24.87 5.34 -25.28
N LYS A 588 -24.19 6.41 -25.74
CA LYS A 588 -23.04 6.31 -26.65
C LYS A 588 -21.70 6.53 -25.95
N ALA A 589 -21.71 6.70 -24.62
CA ALA A 589 -20.50 6.94 -23.86
C ALA A 589 -19.53 5.75 -23.95
N HIS A 590 -18.23 6.06 -23.93
CA HIS A 590 -17.21 5.02 -23.95
C HIS A 590 -17.27 4.19 -22.66
N TRP A 591 -16.93 2.89 -22.73
CA TRP A 591 -17.04 1.99 -21.57
C TRP A 591 -16.16 2.43 -20.38
N LEU A 592 -15.03 3.10 -20.65
CA LEU A 592 -14.19 3.73 -19.62
C LEU A 592 -14.85 4.96 -18.97
N ASP A 593 -15.65 5.73 -19.71
CA ASP A 593 -16.43 6.83 -19.11
C ASP A 593 -17.48 6.26 -18.15
N LYS A 594 -18.14 5.18 -18.57
CA LYS A 594 -19.09 4.42 -17.73
C LYS A 594 -18.43 3.92 -16.45
N LEU A 595 -17.28 3.28 -16.57
CA LEU A 595 -16.54 2.80 -15.41
C LEU A 595 -16.13 3.95 -14.47
N THR A 596 -15.61 5.05 -15.02
CA THR A 596 -15.19 6.21 -14.24
C THR A 596 -16.37 6.84 -13.50
N ALA A 597 -17.52 6.99 -14.17
CA ALA A 597 -18.74 7.51 -13.55
C ALA A 597 -19.26 6.61 -12.40
N LEU A 598 -19.24 5.29 -12.58
CA LEU A 598 -19.59 4.34 -11.52
C LEU A 598 -18.64 4.44 -10.33
N MET A 599 -17.33 4.62 -10.57
CA MET A 599 -16.33 4.75 -9.52
C MET A 599 -16.45 6.05 -8.74
N GLU A 600 -16.69 7.18 -9.40
CA GLU A 600 -16.94 8.44 -8.70
C GLU A 600 -18.21 8.38 -7.84
N THR A 601 -19.25 7.71 -8.33
CA THR A 601 -20.47 7.45 -7.56
C THR A 601 -20.18 6.59 -6.33
N HIS A 602 -19.44 5.49 -6.50
CA HIS A 602 -19.02 4.64 -5.37
C HIS A 602 -18.17 5.42 -4.36
N ARG A 603 -17.20 6.22 -4.82
CA ARG A 603 -16.33 7.04 -3.96
C ARG A 603 -17.16 7.99 -3.09
N LEU A 604 -18.13 8.69 -3.66
CA LEU A 604 -18.98 9.61 -2.92
C LEU A 604 -19.86 8.90 -1.89
N ASN A 605 -20.49 7.79 -2.28
CA ASN A 605 -21.31 6.97 -1.38
C ASN A 605 -20.48 6.42 -0.21
N TYR A 606 -19.29 5.88 -0.51
CA TYR A 606 -18.36 5.39 0.49
C TYR A 606 -17.91 6.48 1.45
N LEU A 607 -17.54 7.67 0.95
CA LEU A 607 -17.16 8.81 1.81
C LEU A 607 -18.31 9.26 2.71
N THR A 608 -19.54 9.25 2.19
CA THR A 608 -20.73 9.59 2.98
C THR A 608 -20.94 8.60 4.13
N HIS A 609 -20.83 7.30 3.86
CA HIS A 609 -20.91 6.27 4.90
C HIS A 609 -19.73 6.32 5.88
N LEU A 610 -18.53 6.68 5.40
CA LEU A 610 -17.34 6.84 6.22
C LEU A 610 -17.49 8.01 7.20
N GLU A 611 -18.02 9.15 6.75
CA GLU A 611 -18.30 10.30 7.62
C GLU A 611 -19.41 9.99 8.62
N THR A 612 -20.44 9.23 8.21
CA THR A 612 -21.46 8.72 9.14
C THR A 612 -20.81 7.89 10.26
N LEU A 613 -19.93 6.96 9.89
CA LEU A 613 -19.20 6.13 10.85
C LEU A 613 -18.24 6.94 11.72
N ALA A 614 -17.59 7.96 11.15
CA ALA A 614 -16.72 8.86 11.90
C ALA A 614 -17.51 9.70 12.93
N ALA A 615 -18.79 10.00 12.65
CA ALA A 615 -19.66 10.71 13.58
C ALA A 615 -20.09 9.85 14.78
N GLU A 616 -19.99 8.53 14.65
CA GLU A 616 -20.25 7.57 15.72
C GLU A 616 -19.04 7.34 16.64
N ALA A 617 -17.90 7.99 16.37
CA ALA A 617 -16.67 7.78 17.13
C ALA A 617 -16.83 8.08 18.64
N GLN A 618 -16.37 7.16 19.48
CA GLN A 618 -16.49 7.22 20.94
C GLN A 618 -15.19 6.79 21.62
N PRO A 619 -14.41 7.74 22.15
CA PRO A 619 -13.20 7.41 22.92
C PRO A 619 -13.51 6.66 24.22
N PRO A 620 -12.55 5.91 24.77
CA PRO A 620 -12.73 5.18 26.03
C PRO A 620 -12.84 6.14 27.22
N LEU A 621 -13.57 5.73 28.27
CA LEU A 621 -13.75 6.52 29.51
C LEU A 621 -12.43 7.00 30.13
N ALA A 622 -11.40 6.15 30.08
CA ALA A 622 -10.07 6.44 30.60
C ALA A 622 -9.46 7.72 29.97
N LEU A 623 -9.79 8.04 28.71
CA LEU A 623 -9.37 9.28 28.06
C LEU A 623 -9.93 10.51 28.78
N PHE A 624 -11.22 10.51 29.09
CA PHE A 624 -11.88 11.64 29.74
C PHE A 624 -11.36 11.84 31.17
N ALA A 625 -11.07 10.74 31.88
CA ALA A 625 -10.46 10.82 33.20
C ALA A 625 -9.04 11.41 33.14
N ALA A 626 -8.21 10.97 32.18
CA ALA A 626 -6.84 11.43 32.04
C ALA A 626 -6.73 12.88 31.52
N GLY A 627 -7.67 13.32 30.68
CA GLY A 627 -7.66 14.66 30.08
C GLY A 627 -8.38 15.75 30.89
N GLN A 628 -9.18 15.39 31.91
CA GLN A 628 -10.16 16.29 32.54
C GLN A 628 -9.54 17.61 33.05
N GLU A 629 -8.39 17.54 33.72
CA GLU A 629 -7.78 18.72 34.33
C GLU A 629 -7.19 19.71 33.30
N MET A 630 -6.97 19.24 32.07
CA MET A 630 -6.32 19.99 30.99
C MET A 630 -7.25 20.36 29.85
N MET A 631 -8.56 20.16 29.98
CA MET A 631 -9.52 20.44 28.91
C MET A 631 -9.54 21.90 28.46
N LEU A 632 -9.31 22.85 29.37
CA LEU A 632 -9.17 24.27 29.02
C LEU A 632 -7.96 24.50 28.11
N LEU A 633 -6.80 23.95 28.47
CA LEU A 633 -5.59 24.04 27.67
C LEU A 633 -5.76 23.32 26.32
N GLY A 634 -6.40 22.16 26.34
CA GLY A 634 -6.77 21.42 25.15
C GLY A 634 -7.69 22.21 24.20
N SER A 635 -8.64 22.97 24.75
CA SER A 635 -9.51 23.86 23.96
C SER A 635 -8.72 24.98 23.27
N GLN A 636 -7.67 25.50 23.90
CA GLN A 636 -6.79 26.52 23.33
C GLN A 636 -5.96 25.96 22.17
N LEU A 637 -5.43 24.74 22.30
CA LEU A 637 -4.74 24.05 21.20
C LEU A 637 -5.66 23.88 19.99
N ARG A 638 -6.92 23.50 20.22
CA ARG A 638 -7.92 23.37 19.15
C ARG A 638 -8.28 24.72 18.52
N GLN A 639 -8.37 25.78 19.31
CA GLN A 639 -8.61 27.13 18.80
C GLN A 639 -7.45 27.59 17.91
N CYS A 640 -6.21 27.34 18.32
CA CYS A 640 -5.01 27.61 17.51
C CYS A 640 -5.10 26.89 16.16
N TRP A 641 -5.38 25.59 16.17
CA TRP A 641 -5.58 24.79 14.96
C TRP A 641 -6.65 25.38 14.02
N ASN A 642 -7.86 25.62 14.54
CA ASN A 642 -8.98 26.12 13.73
C ASN A 642 -8.71 27.54 13.20
N PHE A 643 -8.05 28.39 13.98
CA PHE A 643 -7.68 29.74 13.57
C PHE A 643 -6.71 29.67 12.38
N SER A 644 -5.67 28.84 12.46
CA SER A 644 -4.71 28.66 11.36
C SER A 644 -5.38 28.17 10.08
N LEU A 645 -6.32 27.21 10.19
CA LEU A 645 -7.10 26.74 9.03
C LEU A 645 -8.00 27.82 8.44
N ALA A 646 -8.69 28.62 9.27
CA ALA A 646 -9.58 29.68 8.79
C ALA A 646 -8.83 30.82 8.08
N THR A 647 -7.54 30.97 8.37
CA THR A 647 -6.71 32.06 7.83
C THR A 647 -6.23 31.77 6.40
N SER A 648 -6.36 30.54 5.89
CA SER A 648 -5.84 30.14 4.56
C SER A 648 -6.59 30.73 3.36
N ARG A 649 -7.72 31.44 3.55
CA ARG A 649 -8.50 32.17 2.51
C ARG A 649 -8.96 31.36 1.28
N GLN A 650 -8.82 30.03 1.27
CA GLN A 650 -9.27 29.18 0.18
C GLN A 650 -10.66 28.56 0.46
N GLU A 651 -11.46 28.34 -0.59
CA GLU A 651 -12.77 27.64 -0.48
C GLU A 651 -12.61 26.15 -0.07
N ALA A 652 -11.43 25.58 -0.28
CA ALA A 652 -11.03 24.25 0.18
C ALA A 652 -9.70 24.35 0.94
N VAL A 653 -9.57 23.64 2.06
CA VAL A 653 -8.32 23.58 2.83
C VAL A 653 -7.33 22.66 2.10
N ASP A 654 -6.21 23.20 1.63
CA ASP A 654 -5.13 22.45 0.99
C ASP A 654 -4.10 21.91 2.00
N ASP A 655 -3.15 21.11 1.52
CA ASP A 655 -2.10 20.50 2.34
C ASP A 655 -1.19 21.55 3.01
N GLU A 656 -1.01 22.72 2.39
CA GLU A 656 -0.23 23.83 2.93
C GLU A 656 -0.91 24.44 4.17
N ALA A 657 -2.23 24.64 4.11
CA ALA A 657 -3.01 25.10 5.26
C ALA A 657 -2.95 24.10 6.43
N PHE A 658 -3.00 22.79 6.16
CA PHE A 658 -2.82 21.77 7.19
C PHE A 658 -1.41 21.79 7.79
N ALA A 659 -0.37 21.95 6.97
CA ALA A 659 1.01 22.06 7.44
C ALA A 659 1.22 23.30 8.33
N LEU A 660 0.64 24.45 7.95
CA LEU A 660 0.69 25.68 8.75
C LEU A 660 -0.01 25.49 10.11
N ALA A 661 -1.20 24.88 10.10
CA ALA A 661 -1.95 24.61 11.32
C ALA A 661 -1.21 23.63 12.25
N ARG A 662 -0.53 22.62 11.69
CA ARG A 662 0.33 21.69 12.44
C ARG A 662 1.46 22.44 13.13
N THR A 663 2.23 23.23 12.38
CA THR A 663 3.37 23.99 12.90
C THR A 663 2.96 24.92 14.05
N ALA A 664 1.79 25.57 13.94
CA ALA A 664 1.28 26.44 14.99
C ALA A 664 0.96 25.67 16.30
N VAL A 665 0.33 24.49 16.18
CA VAL A 665 0.03 23.64 17.35
C VAL A 665 1.31 23.06 17.95
N GLU A 666 2.26 22.63 17.12
CA GLU A 666 3.55 22.10 17.58
C GLU A 666 4.38 23.17 18.31
N ALA A 667 4.39 24.41 17.83
CA ALA A 667 5.01 25.54 18.52
C ALA A 667 4.36 25.79 19.90
N GLN A 668 3.03 25.80 19.96
CA GLN A 668 2.32 25.96 21.23
C GLN A 668 2.61 24.81 22.21
N LEU A 669 2.73 23.57 21.74
CA LEU A 669 3.11 22.41 22.55
C LEU A 669 4.59 22.44 22.98
N ALA A 670 5.47 23.07 22.20
CA ALA A 670 6.86 23.27 22.58
C ALA A 670 6.99 24.29 23.73
N ASP A 671 6.23 25.40 23.67
CA ASP A 671 6.22 26.45 24.69
C ASP A 671 5.71 25.96 26.06
N LEU A 672 4.86 24.93 26.09
CA LEU A 672 4.34 24.32 27.32
C LEU A 672 5.36 23.47 28.08
N GLY A 673 6.47 23.09 27.45
CA GLY A 673 7.44 22.14 28.00
C GLY A 673 7.00 20.68 27.90
N SER A 674 7.92 19.74 28.15
CA SER A 674 7.68 18.29 27.98
C SER A 674 6.65 17.72 28.97
N GLU A 675 6.59 18.25 30.20
CA GLU A 675 5.70 17.74 31.26
C GLU A 675 4.21 17.99 30.96
N LEU A 676 3.87 19.12 30.35
CA LEU A 676 2.49 19.51 30.07
C LEU A 676 1.99 19.06 28.70
N ARG A 677 2.89 18.60 27.82
CA ARG A 677 2.56 18.20 26.45
C ARG A 677 1.55 17.05 26.39
N ALA A 678 1.85 15.94 27.07
CA ALA A 678 0.97 14.77 27.08
C ALA A 678 -0.40 15.08 27.73
N PRO A 679 -0.46 15.71 28.93
CA PRO A 679 -1.73 16.16 29.52
C PRO A 679 -2.54 17.11 28.62
N ALA A 680 -1.89 18.05 27.93
CA ALA A 680 -2.57 18.99 27.03
C ALA A 680 -3.20 18.30 25.81
N LEU A 681 -2.53 17.30 25.23
CA LEU A 681 -3.07 16.49 24.13
C LEU A 681 -4.25 15.63 24.57
N LEU A 682 -4.17 14.99 25.75
CA LEU A 682 -5.30 14.25 26.34
C LEU A 682 -6.47 15.19 26.65
N GLY A 683 -6.19 16.39 27.16
CA GLY A 683 -7.20 17.43 27.39
C GLY A 683 -7.85 17.93 26.10
N ALA A 684 -7.10 18.07 25.01
CA ALA A 684 -7.65 18.42 23.70
C ALA A 684 -8.58 17.33 23.17
N ALA A 685 -8.20 16.06 23.29
CA ALA A 685 -9.04 14.94 22.93
C ALA A 685 -10.33 14.88 23.78
N ALA A 686 -10.21 14.96 25.11
CA ALA A 686 -11.36 14.99 26.01
C ALA A 686 -12.30 16.16 25.70
N HIS A 687 -11.76 17.36 25.43
CA HIS A 687 -12.54 18.53 25.04
C HIS A 687 -13.30 18.34 23.72
N VAL A 688 -12.65 17.82 22.68
CA VAL A 688 -13.28 17.59 21.37
C VAL A 688 -14.50 16.69 21.49
N TYR A 689 -14.43 15.66 22.32
CA TYR A 689 -15.51 14.67 22.47
C TYR A 689 -16.48 14.99 23.61
N SER A 690 -16.19 15.98 24.47
CA SER A 690 -17.11 16.44 25.54
C SER A 690 -18.03 17.58 25.09
N VAL A 691 -17.55 18.47 24.22
CA VAL A 691 -18.36 19.53 23.63
C VAL A 691 -19.27 18.87 22.60
N GLY A 692 -20.50 18.56 23.02
CA GLY A 692 -21.48 17.80 22.25
C GLY A 692 -21.46 18.15 20.76
N LEU A 693 -21.15 17.15 19.93
CA LEU A 693 -21.15 17.30 18.48
C LEU A 693 -22.60 17.41 17.99
N THR A 694 -22.85 18.25 17.00
CA THR A 694 -24.12 18.24 16.25
C THR A 694 -24.35 16.84 15.69
N PRO A 695 -25.56 16.26 15.72
CA PRO A 695 -25.85 14.97 15.11
C PRO A 695 -25.39 14.91 13.66
N GLY A 696 -24.72 13.80 13.30
CA GLY A 696 -24.18 13.60 11.96
C GLY A 696 -22.90 14.38 11.66
N GLN A 697 -22.39 15.21 12.59
CA GLN A 697 -21.07 15.83 12.44
C GLN A 697 -20.02 15.06 13.24
N ALA A 698 -19.00 14.61 12.53
CA ALA A 698 -17.85 13.96 13.13
C ALA A 698 -16.93 14.94 13.86
N ALA A 699 -16.27 14.44 14.91
CA ALA A 699 -15.32 15.21 15.69
C ALA A 699 -14.22 15.84 14.81
N GLY A 700 -13.87 17.09 15.13
CA GLY A 700 -12.72 17.78 14.54
C GLY A 700 -11.46 17.52 15.36
N ASP A 701 -11.00 16.27 15.39
CA ASP A 701 -9.85 15.78 16.16
C ASP A 701 -8.55 15.72 15.35
N ALA A 702 -8.54 16.26 14.12
CA ALA A 702 -7.39 16.21 13.22
C ALA A 702 -6.12 16.82 13.80
N CYS A 703 -6.21 17.81 14.69
CA CYS A 703 -5.04 18.44 15.32
C CYS A 703 -4.18 17.45 16.13
N LEU A 704 -4.77 16.35 16.61
CA LEU A 704 -4.10 15.31 17.41
C LEU A 704 -3.31 14.32 16.56
N TRP A 705 -3.61 14.23 15.26
CA TRP A 705 -3.18 13.12 14.40
C TRP A 705 -2.34 13.58 13.20
N GLN A 706 -1.65 14.71 13.34
CA GLN A 706 -0.78 15.20 12.29
C GLN A 706 0.57 14.49 12.33
N THR A 707 1.05 14.11 11.14
CA THR A 707 2.37 13.50 10.96
C THR A 707 3.42 14.58 10.73
N GLY A 708 4.62 14.35 11.24
CA GLY A 708 5.77 15.23 11.05
C GLY A 708 6.34 15.16 9.64
N ASP A 709 7.18 16.13 9.33
CA ASP A 709 7.92 16.17 8.06
C ASP A 709 8.94 15.03 8.00
N ILE A 710 9.24 14.60 6.78
CA ILE A 710 10.31 13.65 6.53
C ILE A 710 11.63 14.42 6.65
N ASP A 711 12.49 14.00 7.57
CA ASP A 711 13.86 14.48 7.66
C ASP A 711 14.60 14.06 6.37
N PRO A 712 15.13 15.02 5.59
CA PRO A 712 15.76 14.72 4.30
C PRO A 712 17.06 13.91 4.43
N VAL A 713 17.68 13.85 5.61
CA VAL A 713 18.95 13.13 5.84
C VAL A 713 18.69 11.71 6.33
N SER A 714 17.87 11.56 7.37
CA SER A 714 17.57 10.24 7.93
C SER A 714 16.45 9.51 7.20
N GLY A 715 15.65 10.20 6.39
CA GLY A 715 14.44 9.66 5.76
C GLY A 715 13.31 9.38 6.74
N ARG A 716 13.48 9.66 8.04
CA ARG A 716 12.47 9.41 9.08
C ARG A 716 11.54 10.59 9.25
N ARG A 717 10.28 10.31 9.61
CA ARG A 717 9.38 11.37 10.07
C ARG A 717 9.83 11.93 11.41
N LEU A 718 9.87 13.25 11.51
CA LEU A 718 10.05 13.96 12.75
C LEU A 718 8.88 13.67 13.71
N ALA A 719 9.18 13.69 15.02
CA ALA A 719 8.16 13.55 16.04
C ALA A 719 7.12 14.68 15.89
N SER A 720 5.84 14.33 16.00
CA SER A 720 4.70 15.20 15.67
C SER A 720 3.54 14.94 16.63
N THR A 721 2.46 15.70 16.48
CA THR A 721 1.30 15.57 17.38
C THR A 721 0.73 14.15 17.41
N ALA A 722 0.72 13.41 16.29
CA ALA A 722 0.29 12.00 16.28
C ALA A 722 1.15 11.11 17.18
N VAL A 723 2.48 11.22 17.09
CA VAL A 723 3.42 10.43 17.90
C VAL A 723 3.28 10.79 19.37
N TRP A 724 3.28 12.09 19.69
CA TRP A 724 3.13 12.54 21.07
C TRP A 724 1.79 12.16 21.67
N PHE A 725 0.73 12.11 20.87
CA PHE A 725 -0.58 11.70 21.33
C PHE A 725 -0.63 10.19 21.62
N LEU A 726 -0.02 9.35 20.78
CA LEU A 726 0.12 7.92 21.06
C LEU A 726 0.87 7.67 22.37
N ASP A 727 1.98 8.38 22.59
CA ASP A 727 2.73 8.29 23.84
C ASP A 727 1.91 8.76 25.04
N ALA A 728 1.13 9.84 24.89
CA ALA A 728 0.24 10.31 25.94
C ALA A 728 -0.85 9.28 26.30
N LEU A 729 -1.41 8.59 25.29
CA LEU A 729 -2.37 7.51 25.50
C LEU A 729 -1.74 6.31 26.24
N ARG A 730 -0.48 5.97 25.95
CA ARG A 730 0.26 4.93 26.68
C ARG A 730 0.55 5.32 28.13
N GLN A 731 1.02 6.55 28.34
CA GLN A 731 1.27 7.08 29.68
C GLN A 731 0.00 7.09 30.55
N ALA A 732 -1.16 7.31 29.94
CA ALA A 732 -2.47 7.23 30.59
C ALA A 732 -3.00 5.79 30.75
N GLY A 733 -2.29 4.76 30.27
CA GLY A 733 -2.72 3.36 30.31
C GLY A 733 -3.92 3.04 29.40
N ILE A 734 -4.21 3.90 28.42
CA ILE A 734 -5.29 3.71 27.44
C ILE A 734 -4.82 2.80 26.31
N LEU A 735 -3.55 2.94 25.93
CA LEU A 735 -2.85 2.07 25.01
C LEU A 735 -1.78 1.28 25.77
N ALA A 736 -1.41 0.12 25.23
CA ALA A 736 -0.26 -0.65 25.67
C ALA A 736 0.95 -0.38 24.76
N GLU A 737 2.13 -0.83 25.19
CA GLU A 737 3.22 -1.03 24.25
C GLU A 737 2.82 -2.12 23.23
N PRO A 738 3.09 -1.94 21.93
CA PRO A 738 2.76 -2.93 20.94
C PRO A 738 3.56 -4.23 21.15
N VAL A 739 2.89 -5.31 21.58
CA VAL A 739 3.49 -6.64 21.79
C VAL A 739 3.11 -7.60 20.65
N TRP A 740 4.04 -7.87 19.74
CA TRP A 740 3.80 -8.75 18.59
C TRP A 740 4.13 -10.23 18.90
N ASP A 741 3.14 -11.12 18.83
CA ASP A 741 3.26 -12.58 19.09
C ASP A 741 3.99 -13.34 17.97
N GLU A 742 4.61 -14.49 18.30
CA GLU A 742 5.49 -15.30 17.45
C GLU A 742 4.75 -16.15 16.39
N GLY A 743 3.42 -16.32 16.51
CA GLY A 743 2.63 -17.25 15.69
C GLY A 743 1.72 -16.63 14.61
N SER A 744 1.58 -15.31 14.57
CA SER A 744 0.63 -14.61 13.69
C SER A 744 1.18 -13.23 13.29
N PRO A 745 0.98 -12.75 12.05
CA PRO A 745 1.26 -11.34 11.71
C PRO A 745 0.34 -10.36 12.47
N LEU A 746 -0.68 -10.86 13.17
CA LEU A 746 -1.64 -10.06 13.91
C LEU A 746 -1.51 -10.25 15.42
N LEU A 747 -1.37 -9.11 16.09
CA LEU A 747 -1.38 -8.94 17.54
C LEU A 747 -2.69 -9.45 18.13
N LYS A 748 -2.62 -10.40 19.07
CA LYS A 748 -3.78 -10.78 19.88
C LYS A 748 -3.87 -9.82 21.06
N TRP A 749 -4.67 -8.77 20.93
CA TRP A 749 -5.19 -8.08 22.11
C TRP A 749 -6.62 -8.56 22.39
N HIS A 750 -6.85 -9.00 23.62
CA HIS A 750 -8.18 -9.31 24.10
C HIS A 750 -8.86 -7.98 24.47
N PRO A 751 -9.96 -7.60 23.80
CA PRO A 751 -10.74 -6.46 24.23
C PRO A 751 -11.33 -6.81 25.60
N GLY A 752 -10.76 -6.26 26.67
CA GLY A 752 -11.60 -5.87 27.79
C GLY A 752 -12.56 -4.83 27.22
N ALA A 753 -13.75 -5.26 26.79
CA ALA A 753 -14.72 -4.42 26.14
C ALA A 753 -14.92 -3.15 26.97
N THR A 754 -14.30 -2.05 26.54
CA THR A 754 -14.58 -0.75 27.11
C THR A 754 -15.99 -0.43 26.68
N VAL A 755 -16.91 -0.41 27.64
CA VAL A 755 -18.30 -0.05 27.38
C VAL A 755 -18.28 1.31 26.69
N PRO A 756 -18.85 1.44 25.47
CA PRO A 756 -18.87 2.71 24.78
C PRO A 756 -19.49 3.77 25.68
N VAL A 757 -18.78 4.89 25.88
CA VAL A 757 -19.25 6.00 26.70
C VAL A 757 -19.70 7.14 25.81
N MET A 758 -20.84 7.72 26.15
CA MET A 758 -21.46 8.79 25.40
C MET A 758 -21.48 10.07 26.22
N ALA A 759 -20.80 11.10 25.74
CA ALA A 759 -20.86 12.43 26.35
C ALA A 759 -22.19 13.12 25.98
N VAL A 760 -22.94 13.57 26.98
CA VAL A 760 -24.19 14.32 26.79
C VAL A 760 -24.13 15.59 27.64
N ALA A 761 -24.36 16.74 27.02
CA ALA A 761 -24.50 18.01 27.73
C ALA A 761 -25.90 18.10 28.35
N LEU A 762 -25.99 18.60 29.59
CA LEU A 762 -27.25 18.82 30.29
C LEU A 762 -27.40 20.29 30.67
N ASN A 763 -28.47 20.91 30.19
CA ASN A 763 -28.80 22.30 30.46
C ASN A 763 -29.64 22.43 31.74
N GLY A 764 -29.40 23.52 32.48
CA GLY A 764 -30.20 23.88 33.65
C GLY A 764 -29.89 23.10 34.94
N VAL A 765 -28.87 22.24 34.95
CA VAL A 765 -28.51 21.39 36.10
C VAL A 765 -28.33 22.19 37.39
N TRP A 766 -27.57 23.29 37.34
CA TRP A 766 -27.35 24.13 38.53
C TRP A 766 -28.64 24.78 39.07
N PHE A 767 -29.55 25.14 38.17
CA PHE A 767 -30.82 25.76 38.53
C PHE A 767 -31.75 24.74 39.18
N ASN A 768 -31.83 23.54 38.60
CA ASN A 768 -32.62 22.43 39.13
C ASN A 768 -32.09 21.95 40.48
N TYR A 769 -30.76 21.87 40.64
CA TYR A 769 -30.12 21.59 41.93
C TYR A 769 -30.53 22.63 42.99
N ARG A 770 -30.49 23.93 42.66
CA ARG A 770 -30.93 24.99 43.60
C ARG A 770 -32.39 24.89 43.97
N ARG A 771 -33.27 24.53 43.02
CA ARG A 771 -34.71 24.30 43.27
C ARG A 771 -34.93 23.11 44.19
N ALA A 772 -34.27 21.98 43.92
CA ALA A 772 -34.33 20.80 44.78
C ALA A 772 -33.82 21.11 46.20
N TRP A 773 -32.70 21.81 46.32
CA TRP A 773 -32.17 22.25 47.62
C TRP A 773 -33.10 23.23 48.35
N ALA A 774 -33.74 24.17 47.64
CA ALA A 774 -34.73 25.08 48.20
C ALA A 774 -35.91 24.31 48.80
N ALA A 775 -36.45 23.36 48.03
CA ALA A 775 -37.59 22.55 48.42
C ALA A 775 -37.27 21.72 49.67
N CYS A 776 -36.10 21.06 49.72
CA CYS A 776 -35.65 20.31 50.88
C CYS A 776 -35.43 21.17 52.14
N LYS A 777 -35.25 22.48 52.00
CA LYS A 777 -35.06 23.43 53.10
C LYS A 777 -36.32 24.25 53.43
N GLY A 778 -37.45 23.97 52.77
CA GLY A 778 -38.69 24.75 52.95
C GLY A 778 -38.57 26.21 52.50
N GLN A 779 -37.61 26.53 51.62
CA GLN A 779 -37.44 27.87 51.08
C GLN A 779 -38.29 28.06 49.81
N PRO A 780 -38.67 29.31 49.47
CA PRO A 780 -39.32 29.61 48.20
C PRO A 780 -38.48 29.10 47.02
N MET A 781 -39.09 28.32 46.13
CA MET A 781 -38.44 27.85 44.91
C MET A 781 -38.42 28.97 43.88
N PRO A 782 -37.26 29.33 43.31
CA PRO A 782 -37.22 30.27 42.20
C PRO A 782 -37.91 29.68 40.97
N ALA A 783 -38.75 30.47 40.30
CA ALA A 783 -39.45 30.09 39.08
C ALA A 783 -38.54 30.25 37.84
N THR A 784 -37.65 31.24 37.85
CA THR A 784 -36.72 31.53 36.75
C THR A 784 -35.26 31.68 37.21
N MET A 785 -34.31 31.47 36.30
CA MET A 785 -32.88 31.67 36.60
C MET A 785 -32.52 33.13 36.95
N GLY A 786 -33.33 34.09 36.49
CA GLY A 786 -33.14 35.52 36.72
C GLY A 786 -33.39 35.95 38.17
N GLU A 787 -34.22 35.20 38.90
CA GLU A 787 -34.55 35.45 40.32
C GLU A 787 -33.39 35.13 41.28
N ILE A 788 -32.34 34.46 40.80
CA ILE A 788 -31.20 34.06 41.62
C ILE A 788 -30.08 35.11 41.51
N PRO A 789 -29.68 35.78 42.62
CA PRO A 789 -28.60 36.75 42.61
C PRO A 789 -27.29 36.20 42.03
N ALA A 790 -26.52 37.03 41.34
CA ALA A 790 -25.30 36.61 40.63
C ALA A 790 -24.24 35.97 41.55
N GLY A 791 -24.11 36.44 42.81
CA GLY A 791 -23.24 35.83 43.81
C GLY A 791 -23.67 34.40 44.16
N VAL A 792 -24.97 34.19 44.40
CA VAL A 792 -25.56 32.87 44.68
C VAL A 792 -25.45 31.96 43.46
N ARG A 793 -25.67 32.49 42.25
CA ARG A 793 -25.49 31.73 40.99
C ARG A 793 -24.07 31.18 40.88
N ARG A 794 -23.04 31.99 41.15
CA ARG A 794 -21.64 31.55 41.14
C ARG A 794 -21.37 30.47 42.19
N GLN A 795 -21.87 30.65 43.42
CA GLN A 795 -21.73 29.66 44.49
C GLN A 795 -22.40 28.32 44.13
N VAL A 796 -23.63 28.35 43.65
CA VAL A 796 -24.38 27.15 43.25
C VAL A 796 -23.68 26.43 42.10
N LYS A 797 -23.20 27.16 41.08
CA LYS A 797 -22.43 26.57 39.98
C LYS A 797 -21.14 25.91 40.47
N ALA A 798 -20.39 26.58 41.35
CA ALA A 798 -19.18 25.99 41.95
C ALA A 798 -19.49 24.72 42.76
N GLN A 799 -20.59 24.73 43.51
CA GLN A 799 -21.05 23.55 44.25
C GLN A 799 -21.46 22.41 43.33
N VAL A 800 -22.20 22.70 42.27
CA VAL A 800 -22.58 21.74 41.21
C VAL A 800 -21.33 21.15 40.55
N ALA A 801 -20.32 21.95 40.25
CA ALA A 801 -19.04 21.46 39.74
C ALA A 801 -18.31 20.53 40.71
N SER A 802 -18.33 20.83 42.02
CA SER A 802 -17.79 19.93 43.04
C SER A 802 -18.55 18.61 43.14
N LEU A 803 -19.90 18.66 43.08
CA LEU A 803 -20.75 17.46 43.12
C LEU A 803 -20.60 16.59 41.87
N ALA A 804 -20.50 17.22 40.70
CA ALA A 804 -20.26 16.57 39.41
C ALA A 804 -18.97 15.72 39.44
N ARG A 805 -17.89 16.27 40.02
CA ARG A 805 -16.60 15.57 40.18
C ARG A 805 -16.57 14.48 41.26
N SER A 806 -17.63 14.35 42.06
CA SER A 806 -17.64 13.45 43.21
C SER A 806 -18.97 12.70 43.35
N GLN A 807 -19.94 13.27 44.06
CA GLN A 807 -21.16 12.62 44.52
C GLN A 807 -22.15 12.23 43.42
N TRP A 808 -22.01 12.77 42.21
CA TRP A 808 -22.90 12.43 41.10
C TRP A 808 -22.38 11.27 40.24
N LEU A 809 -21.09 10.92 40.35
CA LEU A 809 -20.55 9.76 39.68
C LEU A 809 -21.24 8.49 40.18
N GLY A 810 -21.63 7.62 39.25
CA GLY A 810 -22.39 6.41 39.51
C GLY A 810 -23.91 6.59 39.60
N LYS A 811 -24.45 7.83 39.61
CA LYS A 811 -25.90 8.07 39.61
C LYS A 811 -26.56 7.55 38.33
N LEU A 812 -27.76 7.00 38.47
CA LEU A 812 -28.61 6.64 37.34
C LEU A 812 -29.52 7.81 36.97
N LEU A 813 -29.56 8.11 35.67
CA LEU A 813 -30.45 9.07 35.06
C LEU A 813 -31.33 8.37 34.03
N THR A 814 -32.64 8.58 34.11
CA THR A 814 -33.59 8.14 33.08
C THR A 814 -34.05 9.34 32.28
N PHE A 815 -34.13 9.21 30.96
CA PHE A 815 -34.53 10.30 30.08
C PHE A 815 -35.97 10.15 29.64
N GLN A 816 -36.79 11.18 29.79
CA GLN A 816 -38.21 11.16 29.41
C GLN A 816 -38.57 12.45 28.69
N LYS A 817 -39.44 12.36 27.69
CA LYS A 817 -40.02 13.55 27.06
C LYS A 817 -41.07 14.15 27.98
N GLY A 818 -40.93 15.44 28.29
CA GLY A 818 -41.95 16.21 29.01
C GLY A 818 -43.06 16.71 28.09
N ASP A 819 -44.03 17.42 28.66
CA ASP A 819 -45.17 18.02 27.94
C ASP A 819 -44.74 19.06 26.88
N ASP A 820 -43.53 19.60 26.99
CA ASP A 820 -42.93 20.54 26.04
C ASP A 820 -42.11 19.84 24.92
N GLU A 821 -42.26 18.51 24.79
CA GLU A 821 -41.53 17.63 23.89
C GLU A 821 -40.01 17.59 24.10
N ARG A 822 -39.48 18.23 25.16
CA ARG A 822 -38.05 18.22 25.46
C ARG A 822 -37.66 16.99 26.26
N LEU A 823 -36.48 16.44 25.96
CA LEU A 823 -35.95 15.32 26.72
C LEU A 823 -35.35 15.79 28.05
N ALA A 824 -35.99 15.39 29.15
CA ALA A 824 -35.58 15.69 30.51
C ALA A 824 -34.81 14.52 31.12
N ALA A 825 -33.67 14.80 31.74
CA ALA A 825 -32.94 13.86 32.58
C ALA A 825 -33.54 13.85 33.98
N LEU A 826 -34.00 12.69 34.44
CA LEU A 826 -34.58 12.48 35.76
C LEU A 826 -33.66 11.59 36.60
N THR A 827 -33.53 11.92 37.88
CA THR A 827 -32.87 11.04 38.86
C THR A 827 -33.76 9.84 39.20
N GLU A 828 -33.22 8.82 39.89
CA GLU A 828 -33.98 7.67 40.40
C GLU A 828 -35.18 8.07 41.28
N ALA A 829 -35.12 9.22 41.96
CA ALA A 829 -36.21 9.76 42.75
C ALA A 829 -37.26 10.54 41.94
N GLY A 830 -37.18 10.51 40.60
CA GLY A 830 -38.05 11.25 39.69
C GLY A 830 -37.80 12.76 39.64
N GLN A 831 -36.74 13.25 40.31
CA GLN A 831 -36.42 14.67 40.31
C GLN A 831 -35.74 15.08 39.00
N LEU A 832 -36.17 16.21 38.43
CA LEU A 832 -35.55 16.82 37.26
C LEU A 832 -34.09 17.18 37.55
N PHE A 833 -33.17 16.52 36.84
CA PHE A 833 -31.75 16.78 36.92
C PHE A 833 -31.34 17.88 35.93
N GLY A 834 -31.78 17.77 34.67
CA GLY A 834 -31.45 18.73 33.61
C GLY A 834 -32.22 18.44 32.32
N PHE A 835 -32.02 19.27 31.30
CA PHE A 835 -32.59 19.07 29.97
C PHE A 835 -31.50 18.76 28.96
N VAL A 836 -31.75 17.82 28.07
CA VAL A 836 -30.86 17.56 26.94
C VAL A 836 -31.07 18.68 25.90
N PRO A 837 -30.02 19.27 25.31
CA PRO A 837 -30.16 20.13 24.14
C PRO A 837 -30.87 19.37 23.01
N ARG A 838 -31.71 20.03 22.21
CA ARG A 838 -32.53 19.37 21.18
C ARG A 838 -31.67 18.58 20.18
N GLU A 839 -30.52 19.15 19.85
CA GLU A 839 -29.51 18.56 19.01
C GLU A 839 -28.89 17.28 19.62
N LEU A 840 -28.95 17.02 20.93
CA LEU A 840 -28.37 15.80 21.51
C LEU A 840 -29.40 14.73 21.86
N GLU A 841 -30.71 15.01 21.70
CA GLU A 841 -31.79 14.09 22.12
C GLU A 841 -31.73 12.74 21.40
N GLN A 842 -31.36 12.72 20.12
CA GLN A 842 -31.30 11.51 19.29
C GLN A 842 -30.25 10.49 19.76
N ARG A 843 -29.32 10.90 20.62
CA ARG A 843 -28.28 10.02 21.16
C ARG A 843 -28.79 9.14 22.31
N LEU A 844 -29.96 9.47 22.88
CA LEU A 844 -30.50 8.82 24.05
C LEU A 844 -31.81 8.11 23.72
N VAL A 845 -32.01 6.95 24.34
CA VAL A 845 -33.25 6.17 24.24
C VAL A 845 -34.16 6.58 25.40
N PRO A 846 -35.33 7.18 25.13
CA PRO A 846 -36.28 7.53 26.18
C PRO A 846 -36.68 6.30 27.01
N GLY A 847 -36.72 6.46 28.33
CA GLY A 847 -37.02 5.39 29.30
C GLY A 847 -35.84 4.49 29.65
N TYR A 848 -34.71 4.54 28.92
CA TYR A 848 -33.52 3.76 29.26
C TYR A 848 -32.73 4.41 30.40
N PRO A 849 -32.26 3.66 31.41
CA PRO A 849 -31.42 4.18 32.48
C PRO A 849 -29.95 4.27 32.04
N TYR A 850 -29.35 5.44 32.22
CA TYR A 850 -27.94 5.70 31.96
C TYR A 850 -27.20 5.99 33.25
N ARG A 851 -26.00 5.42 33.40
CA ARG A 851 -25.15 5.68 34.56
C ARG A 851 -24.18 6.82 34.25
N LEU A 852 -24.10 7.82 35.12
CA LEU A 852 -23.12 8.89 35.00
C LEU A 852 -21.74 8.37 35.39
N LEU A 853 -20.87 8.12 34.41
CA LEU A 853 -19.52 7.59 34.65
C LEU A 853 -18.47 8.69 34.75
N TRP A 854 -18.75 9.86 34.17
CA TRP A 854 -17.88 11.04 34.17
C TRP A 854 -18.75 12.29 34.00
N SER A 855 -18.32 13.44 34.56
CA SER A 855 -18.95 14.73 34.29
C SER A 855 -18.02 15.92 34.52
N GLU A 856 -18.29 17.00 33.80
CA GLU A 856 -17.68 18.32 33.93
C GLU A 856 -18.80 19.37 33.88
N ALA A 857 -18.70 20.45 34.66
CA ALA A 857 -19.77 21.43 34.86
C ALA A 857 -19.30 22.88 34.80
#